data_AF-A0AAV9F072-F1
#
_entry.id   AF-A0AAV9F072-F1
#
_cell.length_a   1.000
_cell.length_b   1.000
_cell.length_c   1.000
_cell.angle_alpha   90.00
_cell.angle_beta   90.00
_cell.angle_gamma   90.00
#
_symmetry.space_group_name_H-M   'P 1'
#
loop_
_entity.id
_entity.type
_entity.pdbx_description
1 polymer ?
#
loop_
_entity_poly.entity_id
_entity_poly.type
_entity_poly.pdbx_seq_one_letter_code
_entity_poly.pdbx_strand_id
1 'polypeptide(L)'
;MVTGFPFIIQADFILASSRETILLDNKWNKGILSCVASAFVSAFESMLKTSQSAPDFALPPYFKFLPVKSSSYPELDSVRMAIREKVAAENFIPCESCTKQRIFCKPSEVRRLMPAFWAILVDARKEGVGLEDLSSHGTYILSSALDASEYDDVLNFLGVKYVDDNWYAKCVAGSNLVMGVSEDLYMRILYFFAENWSGRFNSTSARSLPLLKYVDRDGKVSLISAERAMKGYEKVRLSYHVKWLTNWNHEFGCRAGCFFVPHDTQLALKGFSQSASLMEWLRQYMFVTTISLYSYADLCSKSLDNENSVIGFAHFLYHSHAKKCMTDEEVRALCRSMPLVDNYGGVMRYWSALVPAKGSQWIGLLGSDPWRGQGFIELSGNYGSAGTYAGVHTPQNHLLSFMRTHVGASDVPHISPPNAAFPTVASPLTRENALLLLEWIHNLRDRGTRMPEGFKACIRDGCWVKTSAGYRSPSDSFLPSSDWGSLLQMGSLLVDIPLIDLEFYGERIEGYKEELKAIGVMFEFGEACRFIGKHFMSLASTHNLTRGKVFSMLMFMRFLREKYLPTEEFVKSVMSGRWLRTIAGTSTPAGSILRDAEWTAASIISHLPFVDVEHYGDEILSYKTELQLLGVVVGFNRSYQLVIDNFKWPAYMSSSRSTART
;
A
#
# COMPACT_ATOMS: atom_id res chain seq x y z
N MET A 1 -77.45 -12.61 -45.00
CA MET A 1 -76.08 -13.11 -45.29
C MET A 1 -75.07 -12.25 -44.55
N VAL A 2 -74.18 -12.81 -43.72
CA VAL A 2 -73.08 -12.05 -43.10
C VAL A 2 -71.84 -12.18 -43.99
N THR A 3 -71.42 -11.09 -44.63
CA THR A 3 -70.34 -11.11 -45.63
C THR A 3 -68.95 -10.96 -45.03
N GLY A 4 -68.85 -10.40 -43.81
CA GLY A 4 -67.57 -10.10 -43.16
C GLY A 4 -66.85 -8.85 -43.69
N PHE A 5 -67.39 -8.18 -44.71
CA PHE A 5 -66.80 -6.97 -45.27
C PHE A 5 -67.19 -5.72 -44.48
N PRO A 6 -66.23 -4.83 -44.15
CA PRO A 6 -66.49 -3.57 -43.44
C PRO A 6 -66.96 -2.44 -44.39
N PHE A 7 -67.33 -2.78 -45.62
CA PHE A 7 -67.79 -1.85 -46.65
C PHE A 7 -68.96 -2.45 -47.44
N ILE A 8 -69.67 -1.60 -48.18
CA ILE A 8 -70.83 -1.97 -48.98
C ILE A 8 -70.39 -2.20 -50.44
N ILE A 9 -70.85 -3.30 -51.03
CA ILE A 9 -70.75 -3.54 -52.48
C ILE A 9 -72.11 -3.22 -53.09
N GLN A 10 -72.19 -2.12 -53.83
CA GLN A 10 -73.40 -1.75 -54.57
C GLN A 10 -73.27 -2.25 -56.02
N ALA A 11 -73.99 -3.31 -56.35
CA ALA A 11 -74.01 -3.92 -57.67
C ALA A 11 -75.31 -4.72 -57.89
N ASP A 12 -75.64 -5.00 -59.14
CA ASP A 12 -76.85 -5.73 -59.53
C ASP A 12 -76.66 -7.25 -59.37
N PHE A 13 -76.60 -7.72 -58.13
CA PHE A 13 -76.51 -9.15 -57.81
C PHE A 13 -77.82 -9.90 -58.11
N ILE A 14 -77.70 -11.08 -58.73
CA ILE A 14 -78.80 -12.03 -58.88
C ILE A 14 -79.02 -12.74 -57.52
N LEU A 15 -80.24 -12.67 -57.01
CA LEU A 15 -80.63 -13.25 -55.72
C LEU A 15 -81.42 -14.55 -55.91
N ALA A 16 -81.44 -15.38 -54.87
CA ALA A 16 -82.39 -16.49 -54.77
C ALA A 16 -83.83 -15.95 -54.72
N SER A 17 -84.83 -16.80 -54.99
CA SER A 17 -86.24 -16.39 -55.00
C SER A 17 -86.71 -15.75 -53.68
N SER A 18 -86.10 -16.09 -52.55
CA SER A 18 -86.36 -15.46 -51.24
C SER A 18 -85.91 -14.01 -51.14
N ARG A 19 -85.07 -13.54 -52.08
CA ARG A 19 -84.39 -12.22 -52.07
C ARG A 19 -83.48 -11.95 -50.88
N GLU A 20 -83.20 -12.96 -50.06
CA GLU A 20 -82.37 -12.84 -48.85
C GLU A 20 -80.92 -13.28 -49.05
N THR A 21 -80.62 -13.96 -50.16
CA THR A 21 -79.33 -14.61 -50.41
C THR A 21 -78.85 -14.39 -51.85
N ILE A 22 -77.56 -14.10 -52.00
CA ILE A 22 -76.87 -13.97 -53.29
C ILE A 22 -76.57 -15.37 -53.86
N LEU A 23 -76.86 -15.61 -55.14
CA LEU A 23 -76.47 -16.85 -55.82
C LEU A 23 -74.98 -16.83 -56.20
N LEU A 24 -74.11 -17.29 -55.31
CA LEU A 24 -72.65 -17.20 -55.47
C LEU A 24 -72.09 -18.07 -56.60
N ASP A 25 -72.81 -19.10 -57.02
CA ASP A 25 -72.45 -20.00 -58.11
C ASP A 25 -72.73 -19.41 -59.51
N ASN A 26 -73.61 -18.41 -59.60
CA ASN A 26 -74.02 -17.75 -60.84
C ASN A 26 -72.85 -17.02 -61.54
N LYS A 27 -72.72 -17.20 -62.86
CA LYS A 27 -71.65 -16.60 -63.68
C LYS A 27 -71.63 -15.06 -63.63
N TRP A 28 -72.79 -14.40 -63.60
CA TRP A 28 -72.89 -12.95 -63.51
C TRP A 28 -72.38 -12.44 -62.16
N ASN A 29 -72.85 -13.04 -61.06
CA ASN A 29 -72.39 -12.67 -59.71
C ASN A 29 -70.90 -12.93 -59.53
N LYS A 30 -70.34 -14.02 -60.07
CA LYS A 30 -68.90 -14.27 -60.11
C LYS A 30 -68.13 -13.19 -60.88
N GLY A 31 -68.69 -12.69 -61.99
CA GLY A 31 -68.16 -11.56 -62.74
C GLY A 31 -68.17 -10.25 -61.95
N ILE A 32 -69.23 -9.98 -61.19
CA ILE A 32 -69.26 -8.84 -60.27
C ILE A 32 -68.17 -9.00 -59.21
N LEU A 33 -68.12 -10.15 -58.53
CA LEU A 33 -67.16 -10.43 -57.45
C LEU A 33 -65.71 -10.33 -57.93
N SER A 34 -65.39 -10.74 -59.16
CA SER A 34 -64.03 -10.61 -59.72
C SER A 34 -63.61 -9.15 -59.93
N CYS A 35 -64.57 -8.22 -60.09
CA CYS A 35 -64.30 -6.79 -60.23
C CYS A 35 -64.14 -6.07 -58.88
N VAL A 36 -64.71 -6.62 -57.79
CA VAL A 36 -64.75 -5.98 -56.46
C VAL A 36 -63.35 -5.61 -55.97
N ALA A 37 -62.37 -6.51 -56.11
CA ALA A 37 -61.03 -6.26 -55.59
C ALA A 37 -60.34 -5.06 -56.27
N SER A 38 -60.50 -4.92 -57.60
CA SER A 38 -59.95 -3.78 -58.34
C SER A 38 -60.68 -2.47 -58.02
N ALA A 39 -62.01 -2.52 -57.88
CA ALA A 39 -62.82 -1.37 -57.49
C ALA A 39 -62.46 -0.88 -56.08
N PHE A 40 -62.29 -1.81 -55.13
CA PHE A 40 -61.85 -1.51 -53.77
C PHE A 40 -60.50 -0.80 -53.76
N VAL A 41 -59.49 -1.34 -54.46
CA VAL A 41 -58.14 -0.76 -54.49
C VAL A 41 -58.15 0.65 -55.07
N SER A 42 -58.92 0.88 -56.14
CA SER A 42 -59.06 2.22 -56.75
C SER A 42 -59.71 3.22 -55.78
N ALA A 43 -60.75 2.79 -55.06
CA ALA A 43 -61.39 3.62 -54.03
C ALA A 43 -60.44 3.88 -52.85
N PHE A 44 -59.73 2.86 -52.38
CA PHE A 44 -58.75 2.95 -51.30
C PHE A 44 -57.61 3.89 -51.64
N GLU A 45 -57.05 3.80 -52.84
CA GLU A 45 -56.04 4.73 -53.34
C GLU A 45 -56.54 6.17 -53.37
N SER A 46 -57.77 6.39 -53.86
CA SER A 46 -58.38 7.73 -53.90
C SER A 46 -58.55 8.33 -52.49
N MET A 47 -58.94 7.51 -51.50
CA MET A 47 -59.01 7.93 -50.09
C MET A 47 -57.64 8.29 -49.50
N LEU A 48 -56.60 7.53 -49.81
CA LEU A 48 -55.24 7.82 -49.35
C LEU A 48 -54.65 9.06 -50.03
N LYS A 49 -54.96 9.31 -51.32
CA LYS A 49 -54.51 10.50 -52.05
C LYS A 49 -55.16 11.78 -51.53
N THR A 50 -56.47 11.75 -51.27
CA THR A 50 -57.21 12.92 -50.74
C THR A 50 -56.77 13.31 -49.33
N SER A 51 -56.18 12.39 -48.58
CA SER A 51 -55.67 12.61 -47.22
C SER A 51 -54.17 12.92 -47.15
N GLN A 52 -53.47 13.06 -48.29
CA GLN A 52 -52.02 13.35 -48.32
C GLN A 52 -51.62 14.61 -47.55
N SER A 53 -52.49 15.63 -47.48
CA SER A 53 -52.25 16.88 -46.74
C SER A 53 -52.76 16.87 -45.28
N ALA A 54 -53.49 15.83 -44.86
CA ALA A 54 -54.01 15.71 -43.50
C ALA A 54 -52.90 15.34 -42.49
N PRO A 55 -53.06 15.54 -41.17
CA PRO A 55 -52.12 15.05 -40.16
C PRO A 55 -51.98 13.52 -40.14
N ASP A 56 -50.87 12.97 -39.62
CA ASP A 56 -50.58 11.53 -39.67
C ASP A 56 -51.60 10.65 -38.94
N PHE A 57 -52.23 11.17 -37.88
CA PHE A 57 -53.30 10.46 -37.16
C PHE A 57 -54.61 10.31 -37.96
N ALA A 58 -54.77 11.02 -39.09
CA ALA A 58 -55.99 10.95 -39.90
C ALA A 58 -56.02 9.76 -40.87
N LEU A 59 -54.86 9.15 -41.17
CA LEU A 59 -54.73 8.03 -42.11
C LEU A 59 -55.14 6.66 -41.54
N PRO A 60 -54.75 6.27 -40.31
CA PRO A 60 -55.01 4.93 -39.78
C PRO A 60 -56.48 4.47 -39.82
N PRO A 61 -57.50 5.33 -39.57
CA PRO A 61 -58.90 4.91 -39.62
C PRO A 61 -59.33 4.29 -40.96
N TYR A 62 -58.75 4.71 -42.09
CA TYR A 62 -59.10 4.15 -43.41
C TYR A 62 -58.71 2.68 -43.55
N PHE A 63 -57.67 2.25 -42.84
CA PHE A 63 -57.22 0.85 -42.84
C PHE A 63 -58.24 -0.10 -42.20
N LYS A 64 -59.21 0.41 -41.43
CA LYS A 64 -60.33 -0.38 -40.87
C LYS A 64 -61.33 -0.85 -41.95
N PHE A 65 -61.28 -0.28 -43.17
CA PHE A 65 -62.05 -0.77 -44.32
C PHE A 65 -61.45 -2.02 -44.98
N LEU A 66 -60.26 -2.46 -44.56
CA LEU A 66 -59.71 -3.72 -45.05
C LEU A 66 -60.52 -4.90 -44.50
N PRO A 67 -60.90 -5.87 -45.36
CA PRO A 67 -61.73 -6.99 -44.93
C PRO A 67 -60.89 -8.03 -44.19
N VAL A 68 -60.54 -7.75 -42.93
CA VAL A 68 -59.67 -8.64 -42.14
C VAL A 68 -60.40 -9.90 -41.68
N LYS A 69 -61.70 -9.82 -41.41
CA LYS A 69 -62.51 -10.95 -40.93
C LYS A 69 -62.78 -11.94 -42.06
N SER A 70 -62.69 -13.22 -41.74
CA SER A 70 -63.04 -14.28 -42.69
C SER A 70 -64.52 -14.39 -42.97
N SER A 71 -64.82 -14.79 -44.20
CA SER A 71 -66.19 -15.09 -44.61
C SER A 71 -66.41 -16.59 -44.54
N SER A 72 -67.58 -17.01 -44.09
CA SER A 72 -68.01 -18.42 -44.17
C SER A 72 -68.28 -18.89 -45.60
N TYR A 73 -68.32 -17.95 -46.56
CA TYR A 73 -68.58 -18.22 -47.97
C TYR A 73 -67.27 -18.20 -48.78
N PRO A 74 -66.86 -19.31 -49.41
CA PRO A 74 -65.58 -19.41 -50.13
C PRO A 74 -65.37 -18.37 -51.22
N GLU A 75 -66.42 -17.99 -51.95
CA GLU A 75 -66.35 -17.00 -53.03
C GLU A 75 -66.06 -15.60 -52.49
N LEU A 76 -66.68 -15.23 -51.36
CA LEU A 76 -66.40 -13.96 -50.69
C LEU A 76 -65.03 -13.96 -50.01
N ASP A 77 -64.61 -15.10 -49.46
CA ASP A 77 -63.26 -15.27 -48.90
C ASP A 77 -62.19 -15.14 -50.00
N SER A 78 -62.48 -15.63 -51.20
CA SER A 78 -61.63 -15.45 -52.38
C SER A 78 -61.52 -13.97 -52.77
N VAL A 79 -62.62 -13.21 -52.71
CA VAL A 79 -62.58 -11.74 -52.90
C VAL A 79 -61.76 -11.05 -51.81
N ARG A 80 -61.90 -11.45 -50.54
CA ARG A 80 -61.09 -10.95 -49.42
C ARG A 80 -59.60 -11.12 -49.71
N MET A 81 -59.19 -12.30 -50.17
CA MET A 81 -57.80 -12.61 -50.49
C MET A 81 -57.32 -11.86 -51.75
N ALA A 82 -58.17 -11.69 -52.76
CA ALA A 82 -57.85 -10.88 -53.93
C ALA A 82 -57.65 -9.39 -53.59
N ILE A 83 -58.45 -8.85 -52.66
CA ILE A 83 -58.24 -7.51 -52.11
C ILE A 83 -56.89 -7.43 -51.41
N ARG A 84 -56.59 -8.39 -50.52
CA ARG A 84 -55.31 -8.48 -49.79
C ARG A 84 -54.12 -8.46 -50.75
N GLU A 85 -54.15 -9.32 -51.77
CA GLU A 85 -53.06 -9.48 -52.73
C GLU A 85 -52.82 -8.18 -53.52
N LYS A 86 -53.88 -7.53 -54.01
CA LYS A 86 -53.75 -6.27 -54.74
C LYS A 86 -53.28 -5.13 -53.84
N VAL A 87 -53.82 -5.00 -52.62
CA VAL A 87 -53.36 -3.98 -51.65
C VAL A 87 -51.91 -4.22 -51.27
N ALA A 88 -51.47 -5.47 -51.14
CA ALA A 88 -50.09 -5.82 -50.82
C ALA A 88 -49.09 -5.57 -51.96
N ALA A 89 -49.57 -5.47 -53.21
CA ALA A 89 -48.75 -5.13 -54.36
C ALA A 89 -48.48 -3.62 -54.49
N GLU A 90 -49.27 -2.79 -53.83
CA GLU A 90 -49.27 -1.33 -53.97
C GLU A 90 -48.58 -0.62 -52.80
N ASN A 91 -48.14 0.62 -53.06
CA ASN A 91 -47.46 1.47 -52.08
C ASN A 91 -48.48 2.24 -51.22
N PHE A 92 -49.16 1.54 -50.32
CA PHE A 92 -50.17 2.14 -49.45
C PHE A 92 -49.77 2.29 -47.99
N ILE A 93 -48.72 1.63 -47.53
CA ILE A 93 -48.36 1.66 -46.10
C ILE A 93 -47.57 2.91 -45.78
N PRO A 94 -48.04 3.78 -44.87
CA PRO A 94 -47.30 4.96 -44.47
C PRO A 94 -46.10 4.59 -43.59
N CYS A 95 -44.95 5.13 -43.95
CA CYS A 95 -43.70 4.95 -43.21
C CYS A 95 -43.41 6.17 -42.34
N GLU A 96 -42.75 5.95 -41.21
CA GLU A 96 -42.20 7.03 -40.39
C GLU A 96 -41.07 7.72 -41.19
N SER A 97 -41.18 9.03 -41.41
CA SER A 97 -40.16 9.84 -42.07
C SER A 97 -39.83 11.07 -41.22
N CYS A 98 -38.56 11.49 -41.26
CA CYS A 98 -38.10 12.72 -40.61
C CYS A 98 -38.27 13.95 -41.52
N THR A 99 -38.70 13.73 -42.78
CA THR A 99 -38.99 14.79 -43.75
C THR A 99 -40.48 15.11 -43.76
N LYS A 100 -40.86 16.33 -44.16
CA LYS A 100 -42.29 16.72 -44.30
C LYS A 100 -43.04 15.93 -45.39
N GLN A 101 -42.34 15.11 -46.18
CA GLN A 101 -42.94 14.29 -47.22
C GLN A 101 -43.23 12.90 -46.68
N ARG A 102 -44.47 12.45 -46.90
CA ARG A 102 -44.90 11.10 -46.55
C ARG A 102 -44.34 10.10 -47.53
N ILE A 103 -43.75 9.05 -46.97
CA ILE A 103 -43.24 7.92 -47.73
C ILE A 103 -44.27 6.80 -47.61
N PHE A 104 -44.71 6.27 -48.75
CA PHE A 104 -45.58 5.10 -48.80
C PHE A 104 -44.86 3.95 -49.47
N CYS A 105 -44.95 2.76 -48.88
CA CYS A 105 -44.27 1.55 -49.34
C CYS A 105 -45.22 0.35 -49.36
N LYS A 106 -44.77 -0.77 -49.94
CA LYS A 106 -45.52 -2.02 -49.90
C LYS A 106 -45.50 -2.61 -48.50
N PRO A 107 -46.56 -3.35 -48.08
CA PRO A 107 -46.54 -4.06 -46.79
C PRO A 107 -45.32 -4.99 -46.61
N SER A 108 -44.81 -5.57 -47.70
CA SER A 108 -43.63 -6.45 -47.69
C SER A 108 -42.31 -5.71 -47.42
N GLU A 109 -42.26 -4.40 -47.62
CA GLU A 109 -41.08 -3.53 -47.46
C GLU A 109 -41.05 -2.80 -46.12
N VAL A 110 -42.20 -2.71 -45.44
CA VAL A 110 -42.36 -2.01 -44.16
C VAL A 110 -42.25 -2.99 -43.00
N ARG A 111 -41.66 -2.52 -41.89
CA ARG A 111 -41.57 -3.29 -40.66
C ARG A 111 -42.03 -2.50 -39.44
N ARG A 112 -42.52 -3.23 -38.45
CA ARG A 112 -42.94 -2.73 -37.12
C ARG A 112 -41.78 -2.74 -36.15
N LEU A 113 -41.80 -1.86 -35.16
CA LEU A 113 -40.87 -1.91 -34.03
C LEU A 113 -41.54 -2.49 -32.79
N MET A 114 -40.73 -3.07 -31.89
CA MET A 114 -41.24 -3.47 -30.59
C MET A 114 -41.78 -2.25 -29.83
N PRO A 115 -42.99 -2.33 -29.23
CA PRO A 115 -43.62 -1.18 -28.57
C PRO A 115 -42.72 -0.50 -27.53
N ALA A 116 -41.97 -1.29 -26.76
CA ALA A 116 -41.02 -0.78 -25.76
C ALA A 116 -39.90 0.08 -26.39
N PHE A 117 -39.37 -0.33 -27.54
CA PHE A 117 -38.35 0.44 -28.26
C PHE A 117 -38.95 1.67 -28.94
N TRP A 118 -40.19 1.58 -29.44
CA TRP A 118 -40.90 2.73 -29.99
C TRP A 118 -41.07 3.84 -28.96
N ALA A 119 -41.47 3.50 -27.74
CA ALA A 119 -41.57 4.44 -26.64
C ALA A 119 -40.23 5.13 -26.32
N ILE A 120 -39.11 4.41 -26.43
CA ILE A 120 -37.77 4.96 -26.27
C ILE A 120 -37.46 5.99 -27.37
N LEU A 121 -37.73 5.67 -28.64
CA LEU A 121 -37.47 6.59 -29.75
C LEU A 121 -38.30 7.87 -29.66
N VAL A 122 -39.58 7.75 -29.28
CA VAL A 122 -40.47 8.89 -29.08
C VAL A 122 -39.93 9.83 -28.00
N ASP A 123 -39.49 9.29 -26.87
CA ASP A 123 -38.95 10.10 -25.77
C ASP A 123 -37.56 10.66 -26.12
N ALA A 124 -36.72 9.91 -26.82
CA ALA A 124 -35.42 10.40 -27.29
C ALA A 124 -35.57 11.59 -28.26
N ARG A 125 -36.59 11.57 -29.12
CA ARG A 125 -36.92 12.69 -30.02
C ARG A 125 -37.34 13.93 -29.22
N LYS A 126 -38.08 13.77 -28.11
CA LYS A 126 -38.43 14.89 -27.21
C LYS A 126 -37.21 15.47 -26.50
N GLU A 127 -36.20 14.66 -26.21
CA GLU A 127 -34.91 15.09 -25.67
C GLU A 127 -33.98 15.71 -26.74
N GLY A 128 -34.42 15.81 -28.00
CA GLY A 128 -33.67 16.46 -29.07
C GLY A 128 -32.62 15.57 -29.74
N VAL A 129 -32.63 14.26 -29.51
CA VAL A 129 -31.76 13.33 -30.23
C VAL A 129 -32.19 13.27 -31.70
N GLY A 130 -31.28 13.64 -32.60
CA GLY A 130 -31.44 13.44 -34.02
C GLY A 130 -31.46 11.95 -34.34
N LEU A 131 -32.65 11.40 -34.52
CA LEU A 131 -32.83 10.13 -35.18
C LEU A 131 -32.73 10.44 -36.68
N GLU A 132 -31.60 10.13 -37.30
CA GLU A 132 -31.54 10.09 -38.77
C GLU A 132 -32.70 9.23 -39.29
N ASP A 133 -33.10 9.42 -40.55
CA ASP A 133 -34.23 8.70 -41.14
C ASP A 133 -34.11 7.21 -40.81
N LEU A 134 -35.04 6.66 -40.02
CA LEU A 134 -34.98 5.27 -39.50
C LEU A 134 -34.87 4.24 -40.65
N SER A 135 -35.28 4.65 -41.85
CA SER A 135 -35.15 3.94 -43.11
C SER A 135 -33.71 3.75 -43.58
N SER A 136 -32.76 4.59 -43.14
CA SER A 136 -31.33 4.51 -43.46
C SER A 136 -30.68 3.19 -43.01
N HIS A 137 -31.30 2.48 -42.07
CA HIS A 137 -30.85 1.17 -41.58
C HIS A 137 -31.32 -0.01 -42.46
N GLY A 138 -31.79 0.27 -43.68
CA GLY A 138 -32.03 -0.73 -44.72
C GLY A 138 -33.46 -1.27 -44.79
N THR A 139 -34.41 -0.69 -44.05
CA THR A 139 -35.83 -1.08 -44.08
C THR A 139 -36.71 0.07 -43.62
N TYR A 140 -37.86 0.25 -44.27
CA TYR A 140 -38.82 1.28 -43.89
C TYR A 140 -39.56 0.89 -42.61
N ILE A 141 -39.67 1.84 -41.68
CA ILE A 141 -40.38 1.65 -40.42
C ILE A 141 -41.80 2.18 -40.56
N LEU A 142 -42.77 1.42 -40.06
CA LEU A 142 -44.18 1.78 -40.04
C LEU A 142 -44.37 3.12 -39.30
N SER A 143 -45.26 3.97 -39.82
CA SER A 143 -45.62 5.22 -39.14
C SER A 143 -46.12 4.95 -37.72
N SER A 144 -45.65 5.77 -36.77
CA SER A 144 -46.09 5.75 -35.37
C SER A 144 -47.60 5.81 -35.18
N ALA A 145 -48.31 6.47 -36.09
CA ALA A 145 -49.77 6.60 -36.04
C ALA A 145 -50.50 5.28 -36.37
N LEU A 146 -49.89 4.41 -37.18
CA LEU A 146 -50.48 3.13 -37.60
C LEU A 146 -49.93 1.93 -36.81
N ASP A 147 -48.76 2.05 -36.16
CA ASP A 147 -48.17 1.01 -35.31
C ASP A 147 -48.80 1.00 -33.90
N ALA A 148 -50.13 0.83 -33.84
CA ALA A 148 -50.90 0.73 -32.60
C ALA A 148 -51.63 -0.61 -32.52
N SER A 149 -51.86 -1.11 -31.30
CA SER A 149 -52.48 -2.42 -31.07
C SER A 149 -53.89 -2.54 -31.70
N GLU A 150 -54.61 -1.44 -31.88
CA GLU A 150 -55.92 -1.44 -32.55
C GLU A 150 -55.85 -1.79 -34.05
N TYR A 151 -54.67 -1.75 -34.67
CA TYR A 151 -54.43 -2.12 -36.07
C TYR A 151 -53.67 -3.44 -36.23
N ASP A 152 -53.40 -4.18 -35.15
CA ASP A 152 -52.64 -5.43 -35.20
C ASP A 152 -53.25 -6.44 -36.17
N ASP A 153 -54.58 -6.61 -36.14
CA ASP A 153 -55.30 -7.50 -37.04
C ASP A 153 -55.11 -7.11 -38.52
N VAL A 154 -55.12 -5.79 -38.81
CA VAL A 154 -54.93 -5.26 -40.15
C VAL A 154 -53.49 -5.48 -40.62
N LEU A 155 -52.51 -5.17 -39.79
CA LEU A 155 -51.10 -5.32 -40.11
C LEU A 155 -50.72 -6.80 -40.30
N ASN A 156 -51.27 -7.69 -39.46
CA ASN A 156 -51.15 -9.13 -39.59
C ASN A 156 -51.80 -9.64 -40.89
N PHE A 157 -53.00 -9.12 -41.22
CA PHE A 157 -53.67 -9.42 -42.48
C PHE A 157 -52.81 -9.02 -43.69
N LEU A 158 -52.21 -7.84 -43.68
CA LEU A 158 -51.31 -7.40 -44.77
C LEU A 158 -49.92 -8.07 -44.73
N GLY A 159 -49.59 -8.79 -43.66
CA GLY A 159 -48.32 -9.52 -43.51
C GLY A 159 -47.14 -8.61 -43.14
N VAL A 160 -47.39 -7.45 -42.52
CA VAL A 160 -46.34 -6.55 -42.04
C VAL A 160 -45.68 -7.18 -40.81
N LYS A 161 -44.37 -7.42 -40.87
CA LYS A 161 -43.60 -8.10 -39.82
C LYS A 161 -42.84 -7.11 -38.94
N TYR A 162 -42.38 -7.56 -37.79
CA TYR A 162 -41.39 -6.82 -37.01
C TYR A 162 -40.02 -6.81 -37.70
N VAL A 163 -39.21 -5.78 -37.43
CA VAL A 163 -37.80 -5.74 -37.86
C VAL A 163 -37.01 -6.93 -37.32
N ASP A 164 -35.92 -7.27 -37.99
CA ASP A 164 -34.97 -8.26 -37.49
C ASP A 164 -34.21 -7.72 -36.27
N ASP A 165 -33.72 -8.62 -35.41
CA ASP A 165 -33.07 -8.22 -34.16
C ASP A 165 -31.76 -7.43 -34.39
N ASN A 166 -31.08 -7.57 -35.54
CA ASN A 166 -29.89 -6.76 -35.86
C ASN A 166 -30.24 -5.31 -36.21
N TRP A 167 -31.47 -5.05 -36.66
CA TRP A 167 -31.90 -3.69 -36.99
C TRP A 167 -31.82 -2.78 -35.76
N TYR A 168 -32.22 -3.25 -34.57
CA TYR A 168 -32.13 -2.47 -33.32
C TYR A 168 -30.69 -2.09 -33.01
N ALA A 169 -29.74 -3.01 -33.19
CA ALA A 169 -28.33 -2.74 -32.97
C ALA A 169 -27.79 -1.69 -33.96
N LYS A 170 -28.17 -1.78 -35.24
CA LYS A 170 -27.81 -0.77 -36.26
C LYS A 170 -28.40 0.60 -35.95
N CYS A 171 -29.66 0.65 -35.52
CA CYS A 171 -30.32 1.90 -35.15
C CYS A 171 -29.61 2.59 -33.98
N VAL A 172 -29.29 1.85 -32.92
CA VAL A 172 -28.57 2.41 -31.77
C VAL A 172 -27.13 2.79 -32.14
N ALA A 173 -26.45 2.04 -33.01
CA ALA A 173 -25.11 2.36 -33.47
C ALA A 173 -25.06 3.60 -34.37
N GLY A 174 -26.08 3.80 -35.22
CA GLY A 174 -26.19 4.92 -36.14
C GLY A 174 -26.80 6.19 -35.53
N SER A 175 -27.16 6.16 -34.24
CA SER A 175 -27.78 7.29 -33.56
C SER A 175 -27.01 7.65 -32.29
N ASN A 176 -27.21 8.87 -31.80
CA ASN A 176 -26.62 9.29 -30.53
C ASN A 176 -27.45 8.84 -29.32
N LEU A 177 -28.17 7.71 -29.41
CA LEU A 177 -29.11 7.27 -28.37
C LEU A 177 -28.45 6.93 -27.04
N VAL A 178 -27.22 6.40 -27.05
CA VAL A 178 -26.54 5.99 -25.81
C VAL A 178 -25.95 7.18 -25.05
N MET A 179 -25.38 8.15 -25.78
CA MET A 179 -24.67 9.29 -25.19
C MET A 179 -25.47 10.59 -25.18
N GLY A 180 -26.49 10.72 -26.01
CA GLY A 180 -27.25 11.95 -26.21
C GLY A 180 -28.55 12.07 -25.42
N VAL A 181 -28.91 11.06 -24.63
CA VAL A 181 -30.14 11.04 -23.81
C VAL A 181 -29.84 11.22 -22.32
N SER A 182 -30.88 11.55 -21.55
CA SER A 182 -30.86 11.56 -20.08
C SER A 182 -30.52 10.18 -19.50
N GLU A 183 -29.96 10.13 -18.29
CA GLU A 183 -29.63 8.85 -17.64
C GLU A 183 -30.88 7.97 -17.41
N ASP A 184 -32.06 8.57 -17.19
CA ASP A 184 -33.32 7.84 -17.04
C ASP A 184 -33.73 7.12 -18.33
N LEU A 185 -33.66 7.82 -19.47
CA LEU A 185 -33.94 7.21 -20.77
C LEU A 185 -32.86 6.20 -21.17
N TYR A 186 -31.60 6.47 -20.81
CA TYR A 186 -30.50 5.52 -21.00
C TYR A 186 -30.73 4.20 -20.23
N MET A 187 -31.25 4.25 -19.00
CA MET A 187 -31.63 3.03 -18.26
C MET A 187 -32.70 2.22 -18.99
N ARG A 188 -33.69 2.88 -19.61
CA ARG A 188 -34.71 2.21 -20.44
C ARG A 188 -34.12 1.56 -21.69
N ILE A 189 -33.15 2.21 -22.34
CA ILE A 189 -32.40 1.63 -23.46
C ILE A 189 -31.67 0.36 -23.01
N LEU A 190 -30.89 0.44 -21.93
CA LEU A 190 -30.17 -0.71 -21.40
C LEU A 190 -31.12 -1.84 -21.01
N TYR A 191 -32.25 -1.51 -20.36
CA TYR A 191 -33.25 -2.48 -19.95
C TYR A 191 -33.90 -3.18 -21.15
N PHE A 192 -34.22 -2.46 -22.23
CA PHE A 192 -34.74 -3.05 -23.46
C PHE A 192 -33.81 -4.14 -24.01
N PHE A 193 -32.50 -3.87 -24.06
CA PHE A 193 -31.52 -4.88 -24.45
C PHE A 193 -31.42 -6.01 -23.44
N ALA A 194 -31.40 -5.69 -22.14
CA ALA A 194 -31.27 -6.69 -21.07
C ALA A 194 -32.43 -7.69 -21.04
N GLU A 195 -33.67 -7.20 -21.10
CA GLU A 195 -34.89 -8.02 -21.07
C GLU A 195 -34.96 -8.98 -22.27
N ASN A 196 -34.47 -8.54 -23.43
CA ASN A 196 -34.54 -9.29 -24.68
C ASN A 196 -33.22 -10.01 -25.02
N TRP A 197 -32.23 -10.01 -24.12
CA TRP A 197 -30.87 -10.41 -24.48
C TRP A 197 -30.75 -11.88 -24.85
N SER A 198 -31.17 -12.77 -23.93
CA SER A 198 -31.00 -14.22 -24.09
C SER A 198 -31.81 -14.79 -25.26
N GLY A 199 -33.02 -14.26 -25.47
CA GLY A 199 -33.94 -14.74 -26.50
C GLY A 199 -33.70 -14.17 -27.90
N ARG A 200 -33.17 -12.93 -28.00
CA ARG A 200 -33.08 -12.21 -29.28
C ARG A 200 -31.68 -11.70 -29.60
N PHE A 201 -31.01 -11.03 -28.67
CA PHE A 201 -29.80 -10.27 -29.01
C PHE A 201 -28.47 -11.02 -28.87
N ASN A 202 -28.39 -12.07 -28.04
CA ASN A 202 -27.13 -12.76 -27.72
C ASN A 202 -26.48 -13.46 -28.93
N SER A 203 -27.23 -13.76 -29.99
CA SER A 203 -26.72 -14.38 -31.23
C SER A 203 -26.58 -13.38 -32.39
N THR A 204 -26.64 -12.07 -32.10
CA THR A 204 -26.72 -11.00 -33.12
C THR A 204 -25.56 -10.02 -33.02
N SER A 205 -25.53 -9.05 -33.95
CA SER A 205 -24.60 -7.91 -33.93
C SER A 205 -24.73 -7.00 -32.69
N ALA A 206 -25.79 -7.16 -31.88
CA ALA A 206 -25.91 -6.45 -30.60
C ALA A 206 -24.74 -6.74 -29.64
N ARG A 207 -24.03 -7.86 -29.78
CA ARG A 207 -22.84 -8.16 -28.95
C ARG A 207 -21.67 -7.22 -29.18
N SER A 208 -21.52 -6.70 -30.40
CA SER A 208 -20.45 -5.76 -30.76
C SER A 208 -20.88 -4.30 -30.54
N LEU A 209 -22.16 -4.05 -30.30
CA LEU A 209 -22.71 -2.72 -30.00
C LEU A 209 -22.14 -2.17 -28.68
N PRO A 210 -21.48 -1.00 -28.70
CA PRO A 210 -20.98 -0.38 -27.48
C PRO A 210 -22.15 0.28 -26.70
N LEU A 211 -22.62 -0.40 -25.65
CA LEU A 211 -23.82 -0.02 -24.90
C LEU A 211 -23.51 0.59 -23.54
N LEU A 212 -22.52 0.07 -22.82
CA LEU A 212 -22.28 0.44 -21.43
C LEU A 212 -21.29 1.60 -21.33
N LYS A 213 -21.70 2.67 -20.64
CA LYS A 213 -20.83 3.80 -20.30
C LYS A 213 -19.79 3.40 -19.25
N TYR A 214 -18.54 3.78 -19.48
CA TYR A 214 -17.46 3.70 -18.51
C TYR A 214 -16.51 4.90 -18.65
N VAL A 215 -15.76 5.21 -17.60
CA VAL A 215 -14.72 6.25 -17.64
C VAL A 215 -13.41 5.61 -18.10
N ASP A 216 -12.88 6.08 -19.23
CA ASP A 216 -11.64 5.59 -19.83
C ASP A 216 -10.38 6.13 -19.13
N ARG A 217 -9.21 5.81 -19.71
CA ARG A 217 -7.91 6.21 -19.18
C ARG A 217 -7.70 7.72 -19.18
N ASP A 218 -8.34 8.43 -20.11
CA ASP A 218 -8.24 9.89 -20.25
C ASP A 218 -9.26 10.61 -19.35
N GLY A 219 -10.02 9.87 -18.53
CA GLY A 219 -11.07 10.42 -17.68
C GLY A 219 -12.34 10.81 -18.45
N LYS A 220 -12.47 10.38 -19.72
CA LYS A 220 -13.65 10.66 -20.55
C LYS A 220 -14.64 9.50 -20.48
N VAL A 221 -15.91 9.82 -20.71
CA VAL A 221 -16.95 8.79 -20.81
C VAL A 221 -16.87 8.14 -22.19
N SER A 222 -16.55 6.86 -22.18
CA SER A 222 -16.45 5.98 -23.33
C SER A 222 -17.44 4.83 -23.22
N LEU A 223 -17.61 4.07 -24.30
CA LEU A 223 -18.57 2.97 -24.38
C LEU A 223 -17.88 1.63 -24.57
N ILE A 224 -18.41 0.59 -23.91
CA ILE A 224 -17.94 -0.79 -24.06
C ILE A 224 -19.07 -1.70 -24.55
N SER A 225 -18.71 -2.65 -25.43
CA SER A 225 -19.60 -3.69 -25.92
C SER A 225 -19.45 -4.99 -25.14
N ALA A 226 -20.46 -5.86 -25.19
CA ALA A 226 -20.43 -7.17 -24.53
C ALA A 226 -19.25 -8.04 -25.02
N GLU A 227 -18.95 -7.98 -26.32
CA GLU A 227 -17.83 -8.71 -26.90
C GLU A 227 -16.47 -8.21 -26.37
N ARG A 228 -16.29 -6.89 -26.22
CA ARG A 228 -15.07 -6.32 -25.62
C ARG A 228 -14.95 -6.67 -24.14
N ALA A 229 -16.06 -6.59 -23.39
CA ALA A 229 -16.09 -6.96 -21.99
C ALA A 229 -15.68 -8.43 -21.78
N MET A 230 -16.14 -9.34 -22.64
CA MET A 230 -15.79 -10.76 -22.62
C MET A 230 -14.29 -11.02 -22.84
N LYS A 231 -13.62 -10.20 -23.65
CA LYS A 231 -12.16 -10.32 -23.88
C LYS A 231 -11.34 -9.92 -22.65
N GLY A 232 -11.94 -9.23 -21.69
CA GLY A 232 -11.35 -8.97 -20.37
C GLY A 232 -10.25 -7.90 -20.32
N TYR A 233 -10.02 -7.16 -21.41
CA TYR A 233 -9.03 -6.08 -21.45
C TYR A 233 -9.39 -4.91 -20.53
N GLU A 234 -10.68 -4.60 -20.42
CA GLU A 234 -11.23 -3.51 -19.63
C GLU A 234 -12.21 -4.07 -18.60
N LYS A 235 -11.80 -4.17 -17.33
CA LYS A 235 -12.68 -4.68 -16.26
C LYS A 235 -13.52 -3.53 -15.71
N VAL A 236 -14.73 -3.37 -16.23
CA VAL A 236 -15.68 -2.37 -15.76
C VAL A 236 -16.28 -2.77 -14.41
N ARG A 237 -16.30 -1.82 -13.47
CA ARG A 237 -16.68 -2.01 -12.07
C ARG A 237 -17.70 -0.97 -11.62
N LEU A 238 -18.46 -1.34 -10.60
CA LEU A 238 -19.33 -0.46 -9.83
C LEU A 238 -18.75 -0.23 -8.44
N SER A 239 -18.98 0.94 -7.84
CA SER A 239 -18.53 1.22 -6.48
C SER A 239 -19.34 2.32 -5.82
N TYR A 240 -19.61 2.15 -4.51
CA TYR A 240 -20.25 3.19 -3.69
C TYR A 240 -19.42 4.48 -3.60
N HIS A 241 -18.10 4.38 -3.79
CA HIS A 241 -17.19 5.52 -3.75
C HIS A 241 -16.68 5.92 -5.14
N VAL A 242 -17.46 5.70 -6.20
CA VAL A 242 -17.02 5.91 -7.59
C VAL A 242 -16.44 7.31 -7.85
N LYS A 243 -17.06 8.39 -7.36
CA LYS A 243 -16.51 9.75 -7.52
C LYS A 243 -15.08 9.88 -7.00
N TRP A 244 -14.79 9.22 -5.88
CA TRP A 244 -13.46 9.17 -5.30
C TRP A 244 -12.54 8.30 -6.16
N LEU A 245 -12.95 7.06 -6.42
CA LEU A 245 -12.13 6.09 -7.14
C LEU A 245 -11.81 6.50 -8.58
N THR A 246 -12.72 7.17 -9.30
CA THR A 246 -12.48 7.60 -10.67
C THR A 246 -11.29 8.56 -10.76
N ASN A 247 -11.23 9.56 -9.87
CA ASN A 247 -10.13 10.54 -9.86
C ASN A 247 -8.79 9.88 -9.51
N TRP A 248 -8.78 9.03 -8.48
CA TRP A 248 -7.56 8.32 -8.07
C TRP A 248 -7.11 7.26 -9.09
N ASN A 249 -8.07 6.63 -9.77
CA ASN A 249 -7.75 5.68 -10.82
C ASN A 249 -7.12 6.34 -12.03
N HIS A 250 -7.52 7.57 -12.35
CA HIS A 250 -6.85 8.39 -13.36
C HIS A 250 -5.44 8.80 -12.90
N GLU A 251 -5.28 9.25 -11.65
CA GLU A 251 -3.96 9.56 -11.05
C GLU A 251 -2.98 8.38 -11.12
N PHE A 252 -3.47 7.16 -10.91
CA PHE A 252 -2.68 5.93 -11.04
C PHE A 252 -2.54 5.40 -12.48
N GLY A 253 -3.04 6.12 -13.49
CA GLY A 253 -2.99 5.71 -14.90
C GLY A 253 -3.72 4.40 -15.19
N CYS A 254 -4.78 4.09 -14.43
CA CYS A 254 -5.60 2.87 -14.55
C CYS A 254 -4.80 1.55 -14.47
N ARG A 255 -3.65 1.54 -13.79
CA ARG A 255 -2.75 0.38 -13.69
C ARG A 255 -3.37 -0.85 -13.03
N ALA A 256 -4.37 -0.66 -12.17
CA ALA A 256 -5.15 -1.75 -11.57
C ALA A 256 -6.08 -2.46 -12.58
N GLY A 257 -6.14 -2.00 -13.83
CA GLY A 257 -7.00 -2.55 -14.88
C GLY A 257 -8.49 -2.42 -14.59
N CYS A 258 -8.86 -1.56 -13.64
CA CYS A 258 -10.23 -1.30 -13.24
C CYS A 258 -10.73 -0.03 -13.92
N PHE A 259 -11.92 -0.11 -14.49
CA PHE A 259 -12.64 1.01 -15.09
C PHE A 259 -13.98 1.15 -14.40
N PHE A 260 -14.55 2.34 -14.34
CA PHE A 260 -15.77 2.58 -13.56
C PHE A 260 -16.90 3.09 -14.43
N VAL A 261 -18.11 2.57 -14.21
CA VAL A 261 -19.32 3.19 -14.75
C VAL A 261 -19.47 4.61 -14.18
N PRO A 262 -19.84 5.64 -14.97
CA PRO A 262 -19.95 7.02 -14.47
C PRO A 262 -20.87 7.13 -13.25
N HIS A 263 -20.57 8.09 -12.36
CA HIS A 263 -21.31 8.28 -11.11
C HIS A 263 -22.81 8.44 -11.34
N ASP A 264 -23.21 9.29 -12.28
CA ASP A 264 -24.63 9.60 -12.51
C ASP A 264 -25.37 8.39 -13.10
N THR A 265 -24.69 7.61 -13.93
CA THR A 265 -25.19 6.31 -14.40
C THR A 265 -25.38 5.31 -13.27
N GLN A 266 -24.47 5.25 -12.29
CA GLN A 266 -24.66 4.36 -11.13
C GLN A 266 -25.82 4.81 -10.24
N LEU A 267 -26.05 6.13 -10.11
CA LEU A 267 -27.21 6.65 -9.39
C LEU A 267 -28.52 6.31 -10.10
N ALA A 268 -28.60 6.54 -11.41
CA ALA A 268 -29.77 6.18 -12.21
C ALA A 268 -30.05 4.68 -12.15
N LEU A 269 -29.01 3.85 -12.28
CA LEU A 269 -29.12 2.40 -12.15
C LEU A 269 -29.67 1.97 -10.79
N LYS A 270 -29.27 2.63 -9.70
CA LYS A 270 -29.78 2.35 -8.35
C LYS A 270 -31.23 2.80 -8.16
N GLY A 271 -31.62 3.91 -8.79
CA GLY A 271 -32.98 4.46 -8.74
C GLY A 271 -33.98 3.78 -9.69
N PHE A 272 -33.50 2.99 -10.66
CA PHE A 272 -34.33 2.39 -11.68
C PHE A 272 -35.18 1.23 -11.14
N SER A 273 -36.47 1.19 -11.51
CA SER A 273 -37.44 0.21 -11.01
C SER A 273 -37.06 -1.25 -11.31
N GLN A 274 -36.40 -1.50 -12.45
CA GLN A 274 -35.96 -2.84 -12.86
C GLN A 274 -34.45 -3.03 -12.68
N SER A 275 -33.85 -2.29 -11.74
CA SER A 275 -32.41 -2.33 -11.44
C SER A 275 -31.89 -3.74 -11.16
N ALA A 276 -32.65 -4.60 -10.47
CA ALA A 276 -32.25 -5.97 -10.19
C ALA A 276 -32.03 -6.81 -11.47
N SER A 277 -32.97 -6.74 -12.41
CA SER A 277 -32.85 -7.44 -13.70
C SER A 277 -31.70 -6.88 -14.55
N LEU A 278 -31.54 -5.56 -14.56
CA LEU A 278 -30.45 -4.91 -15.31
C LEU A 278 -29.08 -5.24 -14.70
N MET A 279 -28.96 -5.28 -13.38
CA MET A 279 -27.74 -5.68 -12.68
C MET A 279 -27.35 -7.13 -12.96
N GLU A 280 -28.32 -8.05 -13.03
CA GLU A 280 -28.05 -9.44 -13.39
C GLU A 280 -27.52 -9.54 -14.83
N TRP A 281 -28.13 -8.81 -15.77
CA TRP A 281 -27.66 -8.75 -17.15
C TRP A 281 -26.24 -8.17 -17.26
N LEU A 282 -25.97 -7.05 -16.56
CA LEU A 282 -24.65 -6.42 -16.52
C LEU A 282 -23.58 -7.38 -15.97
N ARG A 283 -23.92 -8.16 -14.94
CA ARG A 283 -23.02 -9.16 -14.36
C ARG A 283 -22.77 -10.33 -15.31
N GLN A 284 -23.82 -10.88 -15.91
CA GLN A 284 -23.75 -12.09 -16.71
C GLN A 284 -23.14 -11.87 -18.09
N TYR A 285 -23.49 -10.77 -18.75
CA TYR A 285 -23.13 -10.53 -20.16
C TYR A 285 -22.12 -9.40 -20.36
N MET A 286 -22.11 -8.41 -19.45
CA MET A 286 -21.14 -7.31 -19.49
C MET A 286 -19.98 -7.49 -18.48
N PHE A 287 -19.98 -8.58 -17.71
CA PHE A 287 -18.97 -8.91 -16.69
C PHE A 287 -18.72 -7.79 -15.66
N VAL A 288 -19.72 -6.93 -15.44
CA VAL A 288 -19.64 -5.83 -14.49
C VAL A 288 -19.72 -6.39 -13.08
N THR A 289 -18.79 -5.96 -12.23
CA THR A 289 -18.72 -6.42 -10.83
C THR A 289 -18.57 -5.23 -9.89
N THR A 290 -19.07 -5.38 -8.66
CA THR A 290 -18.88 -4.39 -7.61
C THR A 290 -17.48 -4.53 -6.99
N ILE A 291 -16.86 -3.41 -6.64
CA ILE A 291 -15.58 -3.39 -5.93
C ILE A 291 -15.63 -2.41 -4.75
N SER A 292 -15.18 -2.88 -3.60
CA SER A 292 -14.99 -2.03 -2.42
C SER A 292 -13.74 -1.16 -2.59
N LEU A 293 -13.68 -0.08 -1.82
CA LEU A 293 -12.54 0.83 -1.84
C LEU A 293 -11.26 0.14 -1.33
N TYR A 294 -11.36 -0.75 -0.33
CA TYR A 294 -10.26 -1.60 0.13
C TYR A 294 -9.78 -2.57 -0.96
N SER A 295 -10.69 -3.31 -1.61
CA SER A 295 -10.30 -4.27 -2.66
C SER A 295 -9.67 -3.58 -3.86
N TYR A 296 -10.11 -2.37 -4.20
CA TYR A 296 -9.45 -1.54 -5.21
C TYR A 296 -8.03 -1.14 -4.79
N ALA A 297 -7.86 -0.71 -3.54
CA ALA A 297 -6.56 -0.32 -3.00
C ALA A 297 -5.56 -1.50 -2.99
N ASP A 298 -6.01 -2.70 -2.62
CA ASP A 298 -5.21 -3.93 -2.64
C ASP A 298 -4.80 -4.34 -4.07
N LEU A 299 -5.64 -4.08 -5.08
CA LEU A 299 -5.24 -4.26 -6.47
C LEU A 299 -4.18 -3.24 -6.89
N CYS A 300 -4.33 -1.99 -6.47
CA CYS A 300 -3.36 -0.93 -6.78
C CYS A 300 -1.99 -1.23 -6.16
N SER A 301 -1.94 -1.65 -4.89
CA SER A 301 -0.69 -1.92 -4.15
C SER A 301 0.20 -2.97 -4.84
N LYS A 302 -0.41 -3.91 -5.57
CA LYS A 302 0.29 -4.94 -6.35
C LYS A 302 1.02 -4.37 -7.56
N SER A 303 0.57 -3.25 -8.11
CA SER A 303 1.08 -2.63 -9.34
C SER A 303 2.04 -1.44 -9.12
N LEU A 304 2.37 -1.14 -7.87
CA LEU A 304 3.27 -0.03 -7.52
C LEU A 304 4.73 -0.41 -7.78
N ASP A 305 5.39 0.35 -8.65
CA ASP A 305 6.74 0.07 -9.17
C ASP A 305 7.68 1.30 -9.23
N ASN A 306 7.16 2.51 -9.03
CA ASN A 306 7.94 3.76 -9.10
C ASN A 306 7.57 4.72 -7.97
N GLU A 307 8.48 5.64 -7.66
CA GLU A 307 8.33 6.62 -6.58
C GLU A 307 6.99 7.37 -6.62
N ASN A 308 6.64 8.00 -7.75
CA ASN A 308 5.42 8.81 -7.87
C ASN A 308 4.15 8.00 -7.56
N SER A 309 4.08 6.76 -8.05
CA SER A 309 2.94 5.87 -7.79
C SER A 309 2.84 5.48 -6.31
N VAL A 310 3.97 5.25 -5.64
CA VAL A 310 3.99 4.85 -4.22
C VAL A 310 3.63 6.03 -3.31
N ILE A 311 4.21 7.21 -3.56
CA ILE A 311 3.86 8.44 -2.83
C ILE A 311 2.39 8.79 -3.07
N GLY A 312 1.92 8.76 -4.32
CA GLY A 312 0.52 8.97 -4.65
C GLY A 312 -0.42 7.98 -3.95
N PHE A 313 -0.02 6.71 -3.83
CA PHE A 313 -0.79 5.71 -3.11
C PHE A 313 -0.82 5.96 -1.59
N ALA A 314 0.28 6.43 -1.00
CA ALA A 314 0.29 6.86 0.40
C ALA A 314 -0.65 8.05 0.64
N HIS A 315 -0.69 9.03 -0.28
CA HIS A 315 -1.68 10.11 -0.25
C HIS A 315 -3.12 9.59 -0.39
N PHE A 316 -3.35 8.61 -1.26
CA PHE A 316 -4.67 7.97 -1.41
C PHE A 316 -5.12 7.32 -0.10
N LEU A 317 -4.25 6.57 0.59
CA LEU A 317 -4.58 5.96 1.88
C LEU A 317 -4.85 7.03 2.95
N TYR A 318 -3.98 8.05 3.05
CA TYR A 318 -4.15 9.16 3.97
C TYR A 318 -5.51 9.86 3.79
N HIS A 319 -5.85 10.24 2.56
CA HIS A 319 -7.10 10.94 2.29
C HIS A 319 -8.33 10.03 2.41
N SER A 320 -8.21 8.76 2.04
CA SER A 320 -9.29 7.78 2.21
C SER A 320 -9.59 7.55 3.69
N HIS A 321 -8.57 7.53 4.54
CA HIS A 321 -8.71 7.49 6.00
C HIS A 321 -9.31 8.80 6.55
N ALA A 322 -8.77 9.95 6.17
CA ALA A 322 -9.23 11.26 6.64
C ALA A 322 -10.71 11.54 6.29
N LYS A 323 -11.18 11.05 5.13
CA LYS A 323 -12.58 11.12 4.70
C LYS A 323 -13.48 10.05 5.32
N LYS A 324 -12.95 9.18 6.18
CA LYS A 324 -13.65 8.04 6.79
C LYS A 324 -14.21 7.06 5.75
N CYS A 325 -13.56 6.94 4.60
CA CYS A 325 -13.91 5.98 3.55
C CYS A 325 -13.24 4.61 3.76
N MET A 326 -12.18 4.56 4.56
CA MET A 326 -11.56 3.32 5.06
C MET A 326 -11.49 3.35 6.58
N THR A 327 -11.52 2.18 7.19
CA THR A 327 -11.23 2.02 8.62
C THR A 327 -9.73 2.06 8.89
N ASP A 328 -9.37 2.33 10.15
CA ASP A 328 -7.99 2.33 10.60
C ASP A 328 -7.32 0.94 10.45
N GLU A 329 -8.09 -0.15 10.61
CA GLU A 329 -7.62 -1.53 10.39
C GLU A 329 -7.31 -1.81 8.91
N GLU A 330 -8.21 -1.40 8.01
CA GLU A 330 -8.02 -1.52 6.55
C GLU A 330 -6.78 -0.75 6.08
N VAL A 331 -6.61 0.47 6.59
CA VAL A 331 -5.45 1.32 6.27
C VAL A 331 -4.16 0.67 6.78
N ARG A 332 -4.12 0.17 8.02
CA ARG A 332 -2.94 -0.54 8.54
C ARG A 332 -2.61 -1.78 7.71
N ALA A 333 -3.61 -2.54 7.28
CA ALA A 333 -3.39 -3.72 6.43
C ALA A 333 -2.78 -3.34 5.07
N LEU A 334 -3.27 -2.26 4.45
CA LEU A 334 -2.73 -1.76 3.18
C LEU A 334 -1.33 -1.15 3.36
N CYS A 335 -1.09 -0.39 4.43
CA CYS A 335 0.23 0.15 4.76
C CYS A 335 1.29 -0.95 4.97
N ARG A 336 0.91 -2.13 5.48
CA ARG A 336 1.82 -3.28 5.63
C ARG A 336 2.20 -3.95 4.31
N SER A 337 1.34 -3.88 3.29
CA SER A 337 1.60 -4.46 1.96
C SER A 337 2.15 -3.45 0.96
N MET A 338 2.00 -2.16 1.25
CA MET A 338 2.48 -1.04 0.45
C MET A 338 4.02 -0.99 0.48
N PRO A 339 4.70 -0.90 -0.69
CA PRO A 339 6.12 -0.59 -0.72
C PRO A 339 6.39 0.84 -0.23
N LEU A 340 7.61 1.10 0.18
CA LEU A 340 8.07 2.40 0.66
C LEU A 340 9.15 2.95 -0.27
N VAL A 341 9.23 4.28 -0.37
CA VAL A 341 10.25 4.97 -1.16
C VAL A 341 11.40 5.42 -0.25
N ASP A 342 12.62 5.03 -0.58
CA ASP A 342 13.82 5.50 0.12
C ASP A 342 14.24 6.92 -0.31
N ASN A 343 15.18 7.53 0.40
CA ASN A 343 15.71 8.86 0.08
C ASN A 343 16.45 8.97 -1.26
N TYR A 344 16.70 7.86 -1.97
CA TYR A 344 17.28 7.82 -3.31
C TYR A 344 16.22 7.57 -4.41
N GLY A 345 14.93 7.48 -4.05
CA GLY A 345 13.84 7.19 -4.98
C GLY A 345 13.63 5.68 -5.24
N GLY A 346 14.32 4.81 -4.50
CA GLY A 346 14.20 3.36 -4.59
C GLY A 346 12.92 2.84 -3.95
N VAL A 347 12.21 1.93 -4.63
CA VAL A 347 10.96 1.33 -4.15
C VAL A 347 11.23 -0.02 -3.46
N MET A 348 10.83 -0.15 -2.19
CA MET A 348 11.22 -1.25 -1.31
C MET A 348 10.02 -1.88 -0.60
N ARG A 349 9.89 -3.22 -0.56
CA ARG A 349 8.66 -3.91 -0.10
C ARG A 349 8.64 -4.40 1.36
N TYR A 350 9.77 -4.51 2.08
CA TYR A 350 9.81 -5.19 3.38
C TYR A 350 10.85 -4.66 4.38
N TRP A 351 10.65 -3.47 4.96
CA TRP A 351 11.65 -2.86 5.85
C TRP A 351 11.03 -2.01 6.96
N SER A 352 11.79 -1.79 8.02
CA SER A 352 11.51 -0.79 9.06
C SER A 352 11.89 0.60 8.55
N ALA A 353 11.09 1.61 8.87
CA ALA A 353 11.23 2.94 8.29
C ALA A 353 11.81 3.96 9.29
N LEU A 354 12.90 4.61 8.90
CA LEU A 354 13.39 5.84 9.48
C LEU A 354 12.66 7.03 8.84
N VAL A 355 12.31 8.02 9.64
CA VAL A 355 11.83 9.31 9.10
C VAL A 355 12.93 9.99 8.26
N PRO A 356 12.58 10.87 7.31
CA PRO A 356 13.58 11.54 6.47
C PRO A 356 14.65 12.26 7.31
N ALA A 357 15.91 12.27 6.86
CA ALA A 357 17.03 12.86 7.62
C ALA A 357 16.81 14.35 7.96
N LYS A 358 16.15 15.10 7.07
CA LYS A 358 15.90 16.52 7.29
C LYS A 358 14.97 16.73 8.48
N GLY A 359 15.52 17.26 9.56
CA GLY A 359 14.79 17.56 10.79
C GLY A 359 14.62 16.37 11.74
N SER A 360 15.30 15.25 11.47
CA SER A 360 15.33 14.11 12.38
C SER A 360 16.45 14.22 13.40
N GLN A 361 16.30 13.53 14.53
CA GLN A 361 17.35 13.45 15.55
C GLN A 361 18.33 12.32 15.24
N TRP A 362 17.87 11.25 14.58
CA TRP A 362 18.72 10.12 14.21
C TRP A 362 19.88 10.54 13.31
N ILE A 363 19.73 11.51 12.41
CA ILE A 363 20.84 11.97 11.55
C ILE A 363 21.93 12.66 12.37
N GLY A 364 21.55 13.38 13.43
CA GLY A 364 22.49 14.03 14.34
C GLY A 364 23.32 13.01 15.12
N LEU A 365 22.70 11.89 15.54
CA LEU A 365 23.36 10.84 16.30
C LEU A 365 24.11 9.82 15.42
N LEU A 366 23.53 9.40 14.31
CA LEU A 366 24.08 8.33 13.46
C LEU A 366 24.93 8.89 12.29
N GLY A 367 24.79 10.18 11.96
CA GLY A 367 25.53 10.88 10.90
C GLY A 367 25.05 10.54 9.48
N SER A 368 24.96 9.25 9.17
CA SER A 368 24.42 8.69 7.93
C SER A 368 23.67 7.41 8.27
N ASP A 369 22.73 6.96 7.43
CA ASP A 369 22.02 5.70 7.67
C ASP A 369 23.02 4.52 7.76
N PRO A 370 23.30 3.99 8.98
CA PRO A 370 24.27 2.94 9.17
C PRO A 370 23.67 1.55 8.94
N TRP A 371 22.36 1.47 8.72
CA TRP A 371 21.59 0.23 8.65
C TRP A 371 21.01 -0.01 7.27
N ARG A 372 21.52 0.71 6.26
CA ARG A 372 21.23 0.42 4.86
C ARG A 372 21.61 -1.04 4.56
N GLY A 373 20.63 -1.84 4.15
CA GLY A 373 20.80 -3.28 3.91
C GLY A 373 20.64 -4.18 5.14
N GLN A 374 20.31 -3.62 6.31
CA GLN A 374 20.14 -4.34 7.58
C GLN A 374 18.68 -4.41 8.07
N GLY A 375 17.70 -4.18 7.20
CA GLY A 375 16.31 -4.13 7.67
C GLY A 375 15.65 -2.76 7.58
N PHE A 376 16.43 -1.70 7.36
CA PHE A 376 16.00 -0.32 7.53
C PHE A 376 16.10 0.49 6.24
N ILE A 377 15.18 1.45 6.09
CA ILE A 377 15.20 2.44 5.03
C ILE A 377 14.99 3.83 5.62
N GLU A 378 15.72 4.82 5.11
CA GLU A 378 15.36 6.23 5.28
C GLU A 378 14.25 6.58 4.29
N LEU A 379 13.09 7.02 4.80
CA LEU A 379 11.99 7.46 3.93
C LEU A 379 12.39 8.69 3.10
N SER A 380 11.90 8.73 1.86
CA SER A 380 12.02 9.89 0.98
C SER A 380 11.48 11.17 1.64
N GLY A 381 12.18 12.29 1.42
CA GLY A 381 11.71 13.62 1.83
C GLY A 381 10.36 14.01 1.21
N ASN A 382 9.94 13.31 0.14
CA ASN A 382 8.64 13.51 -0.50
C ASN A 382 7.47 13.15 0.43
N TYR A 383 7.65 12.23 1.40
CA TYR A 383 6.62 11.97 2.42
C TYR A 383 6.38 13.16 3.37
N GLY A 384 7.37 14.04 3.54
CA GLY A 384 7.24 15.27 4.35
C GLY A 384 6.78 16.49 3.54
N SER A 385 6.79 16.39 2.21
CA SER A 385 6.50 17.51 1.33
C SER A 385 5.00 17.72 1.15
N ALA A 386 4.60 18.96 0.87
CA ALA A 386 3.23 19.22 0.44
C ALA A 386 3.03 18.69 -0.99
N GLY A 387 1.84 18.17 -1.29
CA GLY A 387 1.57 17.54 -2.58
C GLY A 387 0.10 17.55 -2.95
N THR A 388 -0.20 17.62 -4.24
CA THR A 388 -1.56 17.56 -4.77
C THR A 388 -1.66 16.37 -5.71
N TYR A 389 -2.55 15.44 -5.36
CA TYR A 389 -2.79 14.19 -6.10
C TYR A 389 -4.29 14.01 -6.30
N ALA A 390 -4.71 13.60 -7.49
CA ALA A 390 -6.13 13.43 -7.85
C ALA A 390 -6.99 14.68 -7.55
N GLY A 391 -6.38 15.88 -7.64
CA GLY A 391 -7.01 17.16 -7.31
C GLY A 391 -7.16 17.46 -5.80
N VAL A 392 -6.55 16.65 -4.92
CA VAL A 392 -6.63 16.81 -3.46
C VAL A 392 -5.29 17.23 -2.89
N HIS A 393 -5.28 18.34 -2.17
CA HIS A 393 -4.07 18.88 -1.55
C HIS A 393 -3.78 18.24 -0.19
N THR A 394 -2.50 17.96 0.06
CA THR A 394 -1.96 17.49 1.33
C THR A 394 -0.96 18.50 1.87
N PRO A 395 -1.19 19.07 3.06
CA PRO A 395 -0.24 20.00 3.68
C PRO A 395 1.09 19.34 4.04
N GLN A 396 2.13 20.17 4.20
CA GLN A 396 3.46 19.73 4.60
C GLN A 396 3.42 18.93 5.91
N ASN A 397 4.23 17.88 6.02
CA ASN A 397 4.36 16.97 7.18
C ASN A 397 3.11 16.16 7.57
N HIS A 398 1.93 16.40 6.98
CA HIS A 398 0.73 15.61 7.31
C HIS A 398 0.87 14.16 6.86
N LEU A 399 1.38 13.93 5.65
CA LEU A 399 1.63 12.58 5.17
C LEU A 399 2.71 11.89 6.02
N LEU A 400 3.78 12.58 6.40
CA LEU A 400 4.79 12.03 7.30
C LEU A 400 4.20 11.63 8.66
N SER A 401 3.30 12.44 9.24
CA SER A 401 2.57 12.07 10.45
C SER A 401 1.75 10.79 10.27
N PHE A 402 1.08 10.65 9.12
CA PHE A 402 0.35 9.44 8.76
C PHE A 402 1.30 8.22 8.66
N MET A 403 2.47 8.37 8.06
CA MET A 403 3.49 7.32 7.99
C MET A 403 4.00 6.91 9.39
N ARG A 404 4.19 7.86 10.30
CA ARG A 404 4.55 7.57 11.71
C ARG A 404 3.49 6.69 12.38
N THR A 405 2.21 7.01 12.19
CA THR A 405 1.10 6.32 12.85
C THR A 405 0.78 4.94 12.24
N HIS A 406 0.73 4.82 10.91
CA HIS A 406 0.21 3.60 10.26
C HIS A 406 1.30 2.68 9.67
N VAL A 407 2.49 3.21 9.36
CA VAL A 407 3.65 2.44 8.87
C VAL A 407 4.66 2.17 9.98
N GLY A 408 4.68 2.99 11.05
CA GLY A 408 5.65 2.88 12.13
C GLY A 408 6.97 3.59 11.83
N ALA A 409 6.98 4.52 10.87
CA ALA A 409 8.14 5.34 10.58
C ALA A 409 8.57 6.11 11.83
N SER A 410 9.79 5.88 12.31
CA SER A 410 10.22 6.35 13.63
C SER A 410 11.54 7.12 13.56
N ASP A 411 11.76 7.91 14.60
CA ASP A 411 13.02 8.63 14.83
C ASP A 411 13.67 8.08 16.11
N VAL A 412 14.95 8.38 16.33
CA VAL A 412 15.56 8.28 17.66
C VAL A 412 14.87 9.34 18.54
N PRO A 413 14.50 9.06 19.81
CA PRO A 413 14.80 7.86 20.62
C PRO A 413 13.69 6.78 20.60
N HIS A 414 12.77 6.80 19.64
CA HIS A 414 11.59 5.93 19.65
C HIS A 414 11.69 4.70 18.75
N ILE A 415 12.63 4.68 17.83
CA ILE A 415 12.90 3.54 16.95
C ILE A 415 13.46 2.32 17.70
N SER A 416 13.12 1.11 17.24
CA SER A 416 13.79 -0.12 17.69
C SER A 416 15.03 -0.35 16.83
N PRO A 417 16.25 -0.38 17.40
CA PRO A 417 17.46 -0.58 16.61
C PRO A 417 17.53 -2.00 16.02
N PRO A 418 18.18 -2.19 14.86
CA PRO A 418 18.60 -3.52 14.39
C PRO A 418 19.69 -4.12 15.28
N ASN A 419 19.96 -5.41 15.07
CA ASN A 419 21.13 -6.08 15.65
C ASN A 419 22.43 -5.70 14.92
N ALA A 420 22.75 -4.41 14.91
CA ALA A 420 23.85 -3.84 14.13
C ALA A 420 24.61 -2.78 14.93
N ALA A 421 25.90 -2.66 14.64
CA ALA A 421 26.69 -1.53 15.11
C ALA A 421 26.39 -0.27 14.29
N PHE A 422 26.67 0.90 14.86
CA PHE A 422 26.71 2.17 14.12
C PHE A 422 28.02 2.91 14.46
N PRO A 423 28.69 3.50 13.47
CA PRO A 423 30.09 3.93 13.61
C PRO A 423 30.28 5.14 14.52
N THR A 424 29.26 5.98 14.71
CA THR A 424 29.42 7.26 15.43
C THR A 424 29.87 7.08 16.88
N VAL A 425 29.43 6.01 17.56
CA VAL A 425 29.85 5.71 18.94
C VAL A 425 31.30 5.27 19.05
N ALA A 426 32.00 4.97 17.95
CA ALA A 426 33.45 4.74 17.98
C ALA A 426 34.27 6.03 18.19
N SER A 427 33.62 7.19 18.14
CA SER A 427 34.24 8.52 18.22
C SER A 427 33.55 9.42 19.27
N PRO A 428 34.20 10.51 19.71
CA PRO A 428 33.62 11.46 20.64
C PRO A 428 32.22 11.95 20.24
N LEU A 429 31.24 11.78 21.12
CA LEU A 429 29.90 12.37 20.94
C LEU A 429 29.82 13.74 21.60
N THR A 430 28.99 14.62 21.02
CA THR A 430 28.57 15.86 21.69
C THR A 430 27.73 15.54 22.91
N ARG A 431 27.61 16.50 23.84
CA ARG A 431 26.77 16.36 25.03
C ARG A 431 25.34 15.96 24.66
N GLU A 432 24.76 16.63 23.66
CA GLU A 432 23.38 16.44 23.22
C GLU A 432 23.17 15.04 22.62
N ASN A 433 24.09 14.58 21.76
CA ASN A 433 23.99 13.27 21.14
C ASN A 433 24.18 12.13 22.15
N ALA A 434 25.10 12.30 23.11
CA ALA A 434 25.28 11.34 24.20
C ALA A 434 24.02 11.21 25.06
N LEU A 435 23.40 12.34 25.42
CA LEU A 435 22.13 12.33 26.18
C LEU A 435 20.98 11.73 25.37
N LEU A 436 20.90 12.02 24.06
CA LEU A 436 19.92 11.42 23.16
C LEU A 436 20.08 9.89 23.04
N LEU A 437 21.32 9.40 23.00
CA LEU A 437 21.60 7.97 23.02
C LEU A 437 21.14 7.31 24.33
N LEU A 438 21.39 7.96 25.46
CA LEU A 438 20.92 7.48 26.77
C LEU A 438 19.39 7.51 26.88
N GLU A 439 18.74 8.55 26.36
CA GLU A 439 17.27 8.62 26.25
C GLU A 439 16.72 7.50 25.36
N TRP A 440 17.43 7.14 24.30
CA TRP A 440 17.05 6.02 23.45
C TRP A 440 17.16 4.69 24.17
N ILE A 441 18.26 4.44 24.90
CA ILE A 441 18.41 3.25 25.74
C ILE A 441 17.31 3.21 26.81
N HIS A 442 17.01 4.35 27.43
CA HIS A 442 15.93 4.47 28.41
C HIS A 442 14.58 4.04 27.83
N ASN A 443 14.20 4.58 26.67
CA ASN A 443 12.95 4.24 26.00
C ASN A 443 12.86 2.78 25.56
N LEU A 444 13.99 2.15 25.19
CA LEU A 444 14.02 0.72 24.89
C LEU A 444 13.75 -0.12 26.15
N ARG A 445 14.36 0.26 27.27
CA ARG A 445 14.18 -0.41 28.57
C ARG A 445 12.76 -0.24 29.10
N ASP A 446 12.22 0.97 29.08
CA ASP A 446 10.86 1.28 29.55
C ASP A 446 9.79 0.47 28.81
N ARG A 447 9.97 0.29 27.48
CA ARG A 447 9.09 -0.56 26.65
C ARG A 447 9.32 -2.07 26.83
N GLY A 448 10.24 -2.49 27.70
CA GLY A 448 10.62 -3.89 27.88
C GLY A 448 11.33 -4.51 26.66
N THR A 449 11.82 -3.68 25.73
CA THR A 449 12.52 -4.14 24.53
C THR A 449 13.95 -4.50 24.88
N ARG A 450 14.35 -5.76 24.65
CA ARG A 450 15.75 -6.17 24.81
C ARG A 450 16.61 -5.47 23.76
N MET A 451 17.67 -4.79 24.20
CA MET A 451 18.66 -4.23 23.29
C MET A 451 19.32 -5.37 22.49
N PRO A 452 19.37 -5.28 21.15
CA PRO A 452 20.12 -6.22 20.34
C PRO A 452 21.61 -6.23 20.73
N GLU A 453 22.25 -7.40 20.69
CA GLU A 453 23.63 -7.55 21.16
C GLU A 453 24.64 -6.73 20.35
N GLY A 454 24.50 -6.66 19.02
CA GLY A 454 25.37 -5.85 18.15
C GLY A 454 25.25 -4.36 18.43
N PHE A 455 24.02 -3.88 18.66
CA PHE A 455 23.75 -2.50 19.07
C PHE A 455 24.35 -2.20 20.44
N LYS A 456 24.10 -3.07 21.42
CA LYS A 456 24.62 -2.93 22.79
C LYS A 456 26.15 -2.96 22.83
N ALA A 457 26.78 -3.90 22.12
CA ALA A 457 28.23 -4.07 22.12
C ALA A 457 28.94 -2.84 21.55
N CYS A 458 28.47 -2.28 20.43
CA CYS A 458 29.11 -1.11 19.84
C CYS A 458 29.01 0.13 20.74
N ILE A 459 27.91 0.29 21.48
CA ILE A 459 27.76 1.39 22.45
C ILE A 459 28.69 1.16 23.63
N ARG A 460 28.70 -0.05 24.20
CA ARG A 460 29.52 -0.42 25.36
C ARG A 460 31.01 -0.24 25.11
N ASP A 461 31.47 -0.65 23.92
CA ASP A 461 32.90 -0.72 23.59
C ASP A 461 33.36 0.50 22.78
N GLY A 462 32.45 1.40 22.39
CA GLY A 462 32.73 2.58 21.57
C GLY A 462 33.27 3.77 22.38
N CYS A 463 34.24 4.52 21.82
CA CYS A 463 34.96 5.60 22.49
C CYS A 463 34.24 6.96 22.43
N TRP A 464 33.04 7.06 23.02
CA TRP A 464 32.20 8.26 22.93
C TRP A 464 31.95 9.00 24.24
N VAL A 465 32.23 8.39 25.40
CA VAL A 465 31.95 8.97 26.71
C VAL A 465 33.08 9.94 27.09
N LYS A 466 32.73 11.19 27.43
CA LYS A 466 33.65 12.20 27.93
C LYS A 466 33.98 11.93 29.39
N THR A 467 35.28 11.78 29.68
CA THR A 467 35.79 11.52 31.02
C THR A 467 36.93 12.48 31.38
N SER A 468 37.35 12.46 32.65
CA SER A 468 38.55 13.13 33.17
C SER A 468 39.83 12.73 32.41
N ALA A 469 39.88 11.51 31.86
CA ALA A 469 41.03 10.97 31.12
C ALA A 469 40.81 10.94 29.60
N GLY A 470 40.02 11.90 29.09
CA GLY A 470 39.67 12.02 27.66
C GLY A 470 38.37 11.29 27.29
N TYR A 471 38.17 10.99 26.01
CA TYR A 471 37.05 10.16 25.58
C TYR A 471 37.38 8.68 25.73
N ARG A 472 36.44 7.90 26.26
CA ARG A 472 36.60 6.48 26.60
C ARG A 472 35.35 5.67 26.29
N SER A 473 35.48 4.36 26.31
CA SER A 473 34.35 3.44 26.23
C SER A 473 33.55 3.44 27.54
N PRO A 474 32.22 3.26 27.48
CA PRO A 474 31.43 3.00 28.69
C PRO A 474 32.02 1.89 29.55
N SER A 475 32.46 0.78 28.96
CA SER A 475 33.06 -0.37 29.69
C SER A 475 34.39 -0.08 30.38
N ASP A 476 35.08 0.99 30.00
CA ASP A 476 36.29 1.46 30.69
C ASP A 476 36.00 2.68 31.57
N SER A 477 34.78 3.21 31.62
CA SER A 477 34.44 4.46 32.32
C SER A 477 33.74 4.23 33.65
N PHE A 478 33.86 5.21 34.54
CA PHE A 478 33.30 5.17 35.90
C PHE A 478 32.39 6.35 36.17
N LEU A 479 31.23 6.11 36.77
CA LEU A 479 30.42 7.18 37.35
C LEU A 479 30.72 7.27 38.86
N PRO A 480 31.29 8.38 39.35
CA PRO A 480 31.62 8.51 40.78
C PRO A 480 30.34 8.46 41.64
N SER A 481 30.34 7.61 42.67
CA SER A 481 29.32 7.61 43.72
C SER A 481 29.79 8.41 44.95
N SER A 482 28.90 8.66 45.91
CA SER A 482 29.26 9.29 47.20
C SER A 482 30.40 8.57 47.93
N ASP A 483 30.54 7.26 47.71
CA ASP A 483 31.56 6.41 48.34
C ASP A 483 32.97 6.70 47.78
N TRP A 484 33.06 7.38 46.64
CA TRP A 484 34.30 7.82 46.01
C TRP A 484 34.81 9.14 46.57
N GLY A 485 34.04 9.83 47.44
CA GLY A 485 34.42 11.13 47.98
C GLY A 485 35.79 11.13 48.66
N SER A 486 36.21 10.01 49.25
CA SER A 486 37.55 9.85 49.81
C SER A 486 38.63 9.60 48.76
N LEU A 487 38.31 8.93 47.63
CA LEU A 487 39.23 8.71 46.51
C LEU A 487 39.50 10.01 45.73
N LEU A 488 38.47 10.80 45.48
CA LEU A 488 38.55 12.06 44.73
C LEU A 488 39.51 13.08 45.39
N GLN A 489 39.73 12.98 46.71
CA GLN A 489 40.72 13.78 47.45
C GLN A 489 42.17 13.44 47.07
N MET A 490 42.44 12.27 46.46
CA MET A 490 43.76 11.86 45.98
C MET A 490 44.02 12.28 44.53
N GLY A 491 43.64 13.51 44.16
CA GLY A 491 43.57 14.00 42.78
C GLY A 491 44.79 13.73 41.87
N SER A 492 45.99 13.50 42.41
CA SER A 492 47.19 13.12 41.66
C SER A 492 47.25 11.65 41.22
N LEU A 493 46.54 10.73 41.89
CA LEU A 493 46.50 9.29 41.58
C LEU A 493 45.41 8.92 40.56
N LEU A 494 44.40 9.77 40.43
CA LEU A 494 43.21 9.54 39.61
C LEU A 494 43.34 10.03 38.16
N VAL A 495 44.47 10.64 37.78
CA VAL A 495 44.68 11.17 36.42
C VAL A 495 44.51 10.06 35.35
N ASP A 496 44.77 8.80 35.73
CA ASP A 496 44.64 7.64 34.86
C ASP A 496 43.27 6.90 35.00
N ILE A 497 42.36 7.34 35.89
CA ILE A 497 41.01 6.76 36.03
C ILE A 497 40.00 7.60 35.23
N PRO A 498 39.31 7.01 34.24
CA PRO A 498 38.34 7.73 33.40
C PRO A 498 36.99 7.91 34.11
N LEU A 499 36.89 8.95 34.93
CA LEU A 499 35.65 9.36 35.59
C LEU A 499 34.79 10.15 34.61
N ILE A 500 33.51 9.81 34.48
CA ILE A 500 32.55 10.56 33.64
C ILE A 500 32.55 12.04 34.04
N ASP A 501 32.67 12.90 33.03
CA ASP A 501 32.76 14.35 33.19
C ASP A 501 31.39 14.96 33.49
N LEU A 502 31.08 15.11 34.78
CA LEU A 502 29.79 15.66 35.24
C LEU A 502 29.62 17.13 34.87
N GLU A 503 30.70 17.91 34.71
CA GLU A 503 30.62 19.30 34.26
C GLU A 503 30.20 19.38 32.80
N PHE A 504 30.76 18.51 31.95
CA PHE A 504 30.41 18.42 30.54
C PHE A 504 28.95 17.97 30.33
N TYR A 505 28.49 16.93 31.05
CA TYR A 505 27.14 16.39 30.85
C TYR A 505 26.05 17.11 31.67
N GLY A 506 26.42 17.72 32.81
CA GLY A 506 25.52 18.33 33.79
C GLY A 506 24.64 17.31 34.52
N GLU A 507 23.75 17.79 35.39
CA GLU A 507 22.90 16.97 36.28
C GLU A 507 22.03 15.93 35.55
N ARG A 508 21.72 16.15 34.26
CA ARG A 508 20.89 15.24 33.44
C ARG A 508 21.47 13.82 33.35
N ILE A 509 22.80 13.67 33.39
CA ILE A 509 23.43 12.34 33.28
C ILE A 509 23.12 11.45 34.49
N GLU A 510 22.86 12.05 35.65
CA GLU A 510 22.50 11.30 36.86
C GLU A 510 21.14 10.64 36.75
N GLY A 511 20.26 11.13 35.86
CA GLY A 511 18.98 10.51 35.54
C GLY A 511 19.11 9.20 34.75
N TYR A 512 20.29 8.91 34.19
CA TYR A 512 20.53 7.75 33.31
C TYR A 512 21.42 6.67 33.94
N LYS A 513 21.48 6.57 35.27
CA LYS A 513 22.36 5.62 35.99
C LYS A 513 22.16 4.17 35.55
N GLU A 514 20.91 3.76 35.40
CA GLU A 514 20.57 2.40 35.04
C GLU A 514 20.90 2.09 33.57
N GLU A 515 20.75 3.08 32.68
CA GLU A 515 21.13 3.01 31.27
C GLU A 515 22.65 2.89 31.14
N LEU A 516 23.40 3.74 31.85
CA LEU A 516 24.86 3.74 31.92
C LEU A 516 25.37 2.38 32.42
N LYS A 517 24.77 1.84 33.49
CA LYS A 517 25.09 0.50 34.00
C LYS A 517 24.80 -0.59 32.96
N ALA A 518 23.68 -0.49 32.25
CA ALA A 518 23.30 -1.46 31.22
C ALA A 518 24.28 -1.50 30.04
N ILE A 519 24.94 -0.38 29.74
CA ILE A 519 25.97 -0.27 28.69
C ILE A 519 27.39 -0.42 29.22
N GLY A 520 27.58 -0.85 30.48
CA GLY A 520 28.88 -1.26 31.02
C GLY A 520 29.65 -0.21 31.80
N VAL A 521 29.08 0.97 32.06
CA VAL A 521 29.70 1.92 33.01
C VAL A 521 29.77 1.29 34.38
N MET A 522 30.93 1.41 35.01
CA MET A 522 31.20 0.87 36.33
C MET A 522 30.78 1.85 37.43
N PHE A 523 30.23 1.29 38.50
CA PHE A 523 29.72 2.07 39.65
C PHE A 523 30.35 1.59 40.96
N GLU A 524 30.77 0.32 41.01
CA GLU A 524 31.24 -0.29 42.24
C GLU A 524 32.72 0.02 42.48
N PHE A 525 33.05 0.28 43.74
CA PHE A 525 34.42 0.53 44.17
C PHE A 525 35.37 -0.64 43.83
N GLY A 526 34.90 -1.89 43.97
CA GLY A 526 35.67 -3.09 43.63
C GLY A 526 35.98 -3.21 42.12
N GLU A 527 35.10 -2.71 41.25
CA GLU A 527 35.33 -2.65 39.80
C GLU A 527 36.49 -1.69 39.49
N ALA A 528 36.50 -0.54 40.15
CA ALA A 528 37.58 0.45 40.04
C ALA A 528 38.92 -0.12 40.49
N CYS A 529 38.97 -0.79 41.64
CA CYS A 529 40.17 -1.47 42.13
C CYS A 529 40.71 -2.50 41.11
N ARG A 530 39.85 -3.33 40.52
CA ARG A 530 40.25 -4.28 39.46
C ARG A 530 40.79 -3.57 38.23
N PHE A 531 40.16 -2.47 37.81
CA PHE A 531 40.58 -1.69 36.66
C PHE A 531 41.96 -1.04 36.88
N ILE A 532 42.16 -0.36 38.01
CA ILE A 532 43.44 0.25 38.36
C ILE A 532 44.55 -0.82 38.41
N GLY A 533 44.27 -1.96 39.03
CA GLY A 533 45.20 -3.09 39.07
C GLY A 533 45.59 -3.60 37.69
N LYS A 534 44.61 -3.84 36.80
CA LYS A 534 44.85 -4.24 35.40
C LYS A 534 45.63 -3.18 34.60
N HIS A 535 45.28 -1.91 34.77
CA HIS A 535 45.95 -0.79 34.09
C HIS A 535 47.42 -0.71 34.51
N PHE A 536 47.69 -0.79 35.82
CA PHE A 536 49.03 -0.86 36.36
C PHE A 536 49.82 -2.05 35.78
N MET A 537 49.19 -3.22 35.69
CA MET A 537 49.81 -4.41 35.09
C MET A 537 50.11 -4.25 33.59
N SER A 538 49.27 -3.53 32.84
CA SER A 538 49.53 -3.19 31.43
C SER A 538 50.71 -2.21 31.28
N LEU A 539 50.87 -1.26 32.19
CA LEU A 539 52.04 -0.38 32.21
C LEU A 539 53.33 -1.15 32.52
N ALA A 540 53.25 -2.14 33.42
CA ALA A 540 54.36 -3.01 33.74
C ALA A 540 54.81 -3.87 32.54
N SER A 541 53.87 -4.43 31.77
CA SER A 541 54.17 -5.28 30.62
C SER A 541 54.72 -4.51 29.41
N THR A 542 54.42 -3.21 29.31
CA THR A 542 54.88 -2.32 28.22
C THR A 542 56.17 -1.56 28.54
N HIS A 543 56.85 -1.88 29.65
CA HIS A 543 58.03 -1.16 30.16
C HIS A 543 57.82 0.35 30.44
N ASN A 544 56.57 0.82 30.49
CA ASN A 544 56.20 2.21 30.77
C ASN A 544 55.99 2.50 32.26
N LEU A 545 56.34 1.54 33.13
CA LEU A 545 56.20 1.69 34.57
C LEU A 545 57.37 2.47 35.16
N THR A 546 57.13 3.73 35.53
CA THR A 546 58.13 4.60 36.15
C THR A 546 58.14 4.45 37.67
N ARG A 547 59.25 4.85 38.31
CA ARG A 547 59.37 4.95 39.78
C ARG A 547 58.17 5.68 40.40
N GLY A 548 57.78 6.82 39.84
CA GLY A 548 56.65 7.61 40.34
C GLY A 548 55.31 6.88 40.30
N LYS A 549 55.07 6.06 39.27
CA LYS A 549 53.85 5.24 39.17
C LYS A 549 53.82 4.09 40.18
N VAL A 550 54.97 3.50 40.51
CA VAL A 550 55.08 2.51 41.60
C VAL A 550 54.76 3.14 42.95
N PHE A 551 55.33 4.31 43.26
CA PHE A 551 55.00 5.03 44.49
C PHE A 551 53.54 5.46 44.54
N SER A 552 52.99 5.91 43.42
CA SER A 552 51.57 6.24 43.29
C SER A 552 50.67 5.04 43.65
N MET A 553 51.04 3.85 43.17
CA MET A 553 50.34 2.62 43.50
C MET A 553 50.45 2.24 44.98
N LEU A 554 51.65 2.35 45.57
CA LEU A 554 51.84 2.06 46.99
C LEU A 554 51.11 3.07 47.90
N MET A 555 51.06 4.35 47.51
CA MET A 555 50.23 5.38 48.17
C MET A 555 48.75 5.05 48.08
N PHE A 556 48.27 4.62 46.91
CA PHE A 556 46.89 4.19 46.73
C PHE A 556 46.56 3.01 47.67
N MET A 557 47.43 2.02 47.74
CA MET A 557 47.25 0.85 48.61
C MET A 557 47.27 1.22 50.10
N ARG A 558 48.17 2.12 50.52
CA ARG A 558 48.19 2.69 51.87
C ARG A 558 46.86 3.35 52.22
N PHE A 559 46.36 4.19 51.31
CA PHE A 559 45.10 4.88 51.48
C PHE A 559 43.92 3.92 51.63
N LEU A 560 43.84 2.88 50.78
CA LEU A 560 42.80 1.87 50.88
C LEU A 560 42.78 1.22 52.27
N ARG A 561 43.96 0.88 52.79
CA ARG A 561 44.11 0.33 54.14
C ARG A 561 43.67 1.32 55.22
N GLU A 562 44.13 2.56 55.16
CA GLU A 562 43.84 3.59 56.17
C GLU A 562 42.36 3.98 56.22
N LYS A 563 41.65 3.86 55.10
CA LYS A 563 40.21 4.11 55.00
C LYS A 563 39.35 2.86 55.18
N TYR A 564 39.95 1.71 55.52
CA TYR A 564 39.25 0.42 55.66
C TYR A 564 38.46 0.02 54.40
N LEU A 565 38.96 0.40 53.23
CA LEU A 565 38.35 0.07 51.94
C LEU A 565 38.83 -1.32 51.47
N PRO A 566 38.01 -2.08 50.72
CA PRO A 566 38.40 -3.39 50.21
C PRO A 566 39.68 -3.32 49.38
N THR A 567 40.71 -4.09 49.76
CA THR A 567 42.02 -4.14 49.08
C THR A 567 42.26 -5.43 48.32
N GLU A 568 41.44 -6.46 48.55
CA GLU A 568 41.66 -7.82 48.10
C GLU A 568 41.68 -7.91 46.57
N GLU A 569 40.71 -7.27 45.91
CA GLU A 569 40.59 -7.25 44.45
C GLU A 569 41.75 -6.49 43.77
N PHE A 570 42.23 -5.42 44.41
CA PHE A 570 43.40 -4.68 43.93
C PHE A 570 44.67 -5.53 44.07
N VAL A 571 44.92 -6.07 45.26
CA VAL A 571 46.10 -6.88 45.58
C VAL A 571 46.19 -8.11 44.69
N LYS A 572 45.10 -8.87 44.53
CA LYS A 572 45.04 -10.02 43.61
C LYS A 572 45.42 -9.64 42.18
N SER A 573 45.04 -8.45 41.74
CA SER A 573 45.29 -7.98 40.38
C SER A 573 46.78 -7.65 40.12
N VAL A 574 47.55 -7.28 41.15
CA VAL A 574 48.95 -6.83 41.00
C VAL A 574 50.00 -7.79 41.58
N MET A 575 49.63 -8.67 42.50
CA MET A 575 50.59 -9.54 43.23
C MET A 575 51.25 -10.62 42.35
N SER A 576 50.57 -11.07 41.29
CA SER A 576 51.07 -12.09 40.36
C SER A 576 51.97 -11.52 39.26
N GLY A 577 52.00 -10.19 39.14
CA GLY A 577 52.72 -9.46 38.11
C GLY A 577 54.22 -9.29 38.38
N ARG A 578 55.05 -9.41 37.35
CA ARG A 578 56.48 -9.02 37.42
C ARG A 578 56.63 -7.53 37.15
N TRP A 579 56.61 -6.72 38.20
CA TRP A 579 56.73 -5.26 38.10
C TRP A 579 57.70 -4.65 39.12
N LEU A 580 58.05 -5.37 40.18
CA LEU A 580 58.90 -4.86 41.25
C LEU A 580 60.37 -5.07 40.88
N ARG A 581 61.14 -3.99 40.80
CA ARG A 581 62.56 -4.06 40.46
C ARG A 581 63.38 -4.51 41.67
N THR A 582 64.18 -5.54 41.46
CA THR A 582 65.12 -6.08 42.43
C THR A 582 66.54 -6.00 41.88
N ILE A 583 67.55 -6.19 42.72
CA ILE A 583 68.95 -6.28 42.27
C ILE A 583 69.20 -7.45 41.30
N ALA A 584 68.30 -8.43 41.24
CA ALA A 584 68.33 -9.57 40.34
C ALA A 584 67.45 -9.36 39.08
N GLY A 585 66.90 -8.15 38.89
CA GLY A 585 65.99 -7.81 37.79
C GLY A 585 64.54 -7.64 38.26
N THR A 586 63.61 -7.47 37.31
CA THR A 586 62.19 -7.29 37.61
C THR A 586 61.54 -8.62 38.02
N SER A 587 61.00 -8.66 39.24
CA SER A 587 60.41 -9.85 39.85
C SER A 587 58.97 -9.61 40.27
N THR A 588 58.28 -10.67 40.71
CA THR A 588 56.98 -10.55 41.38
C THR A 588 57.19 -10.04 42.81
N PRO A 589 56.21 -9.33 43.40
CA PRO A 589 56.26 -8.96 44.81
C PRO A 589 56.53 -10.16 45.73
N ALA A 590 55.83 -11.28 45.52
CA ALA A 590 56.00 -12.52 46.29
C ALA A 590 57.41 -13.14 46.17
N GLY A 591 58.11 -12.91 45.06
CA GLY A 591 59.47 -13.37 44.82
C GLY A 591 60.55 -12.35 45.19
N SER A 592 60.20 -11.27 45.90
CA SER A 592 61.11 -10.18 46.24
C SER A 592 61.31 -10.08 47.75
N ILE A 593 62.49 -9.63 48.17
CA ILE A 593 62.86 -9.51 49.59
C ILE A 593 63.14 -8.05 49.94
N LEU A 594 62.53 -7.55 51.01
CA LEU A 594 62.90 -6.27 51.60
C LEU A 594 64.11 -6.49 52.51
N ARG A 595 65.25 -5.87 52.16
CA ARG A 595 66.51 -6.07 52.88
C ARG A 595 66.41 -5.57 54.33
N ASP A 596 66.81 -6.41 55.27
CA ASP A 596 67.06 -6.05 56.67
C ASP A 596 68.32 -6.77 57.20
N ALA A 597 68.68 -6.52 58.46
CA ALA A 597 69.88 -7.08 59.07
C ALA A 597 69.86 -8.63 59.16
N GLU A 598 68.69 -9.26 59.20
CA GLU A 598 68.52 -10.71 59.36
C GLU A 598 68.95 -11.47 58.10
N TRP A 599 68.87 -10.83 56.92
CA TRP A 599 69.27 -11.42 55.65
C TRP A 599 70.78 -11.39 55.37
N THR A 600 71.59 -10.80 56.27
CA THR A 600 73.03 -10.60 56.06
C THR A 600 73.76 -11.92 55.78
N ALA A 601 73.55 -12.94 56.61
CA ALA A 601 74.18 -14.25 56.45
C ALA A 601 73.75 -14.96 55.16
N ALA A 602 72.47 -14.89 54.81
CA ALA A 602 71.92 -15.51 53.60
C ALA A 602 72.40 -14.82 52.32
N SER A 603 72.63 -13.50 52.34
CA SER A 603 73.13 -12.74 51.18
C SER A 603 74.58 -13.07 50.78
N ILE A 604 75.38 -13.60 51.72
CA ILE A 604 76.75 -14.07 51.44
C ILE A 604 76.70 -15.28 50.52
N ILE A 605 75.77 -16.20 50.75
CA ILE A 605 75.69 -17.51 50.09
C ILE A 605 74.66 -17.60 48.96
N SER A 606 73.78 -16.61 48.78
CA SER A 606 72.72 -16.61 47.75
C SER A 606 72.57 -15.26 47.03
N HIS A 607 72.23 -15.27 45.75
CA HIS A 607 71.86 -14.10 44.94
C HIS A 607 70.40 -13.70 45.18
N LEU A 608 70.11 -13.20 46.38
CA LEU A 608 68.75 -12.91 46.81
C LEU A 608 68.15 -11.72 46.03
N PRO A 609 66.88 -11.80 45.59
CA PRO A 609 66.19 -10.74 44.86
C PRO A 609 65.75 -9.60 45.80
N PHE A 610 66.72 -8.87 46.35
CA PHE A 610 66.45 -7.71 47.20
C PHE A 610 65.83 -6.57 46.38
N VAL A 611 64.79 -5.93 46.90
CA VAL A 611 64.20 -4.71 46.30
C VAL A 611 65.30 -3.69 46.04
N ASP A 612 65.32 -3.13 44.83
CA ASP A 612 66.36 -2.23 44.35
C ASP A 612 66.21 -0.83 45.00
N VAL A 613 66.76 -0.68 46.21
CA VAL A 613 66.73 0.59 46.96
C VAL A 613 67.51 1.70 46.24
N GLU A 614 68.50 1.37 45.42
CA GLU A 614 69.22 2.37 44.61
C GLU A 614 68.29 2.97 43.54
N HIS A 615 67.45 2.15 42.91
CA HIS A 615 66.44 2.62 41.96
C HIS A 615 65.29 3.38 42.62
N TYR A 616 64.72 2.86 43.71
CA TYR A 616 63.51 3.42 44.33
C TYR A 616 63.80 4.48 45.40
N GLY A 617 65.03 4.58 45.91
CA GLY A 617 65.41 5.40 47.07
C GLY A 617 64.89 4.85 48.40
N ASP A 618 65.39 5.39 49.52
CA ASP A 618 65.01 4.97 50.89
C ASP A 618 63.50 5.15 51.18
N GLU A 619 62.82 5.98 50.39
CA GLU A 619 61.37 6.19 50.45
C GLU A 619 60.58 4.88 50.35
N ILE A 620 61.04 3.90 49.58
CA ILE A 620 60.33 2.62 49.43
C ILE A 620 60.26 1.82 50.73
N LEU A 621 61.24 2.02 51.63
CA LEU A 621 61.27 1.37 52.94
C LEU A 621 60.12 1.86 53.84
N SER A 622 59.61 3.08 53.60
CA SER A 622 58.44 3.60 54.30
C SER A 622 57.16 2.84 53.96
N TYR A 623 57.12 2.09 52.84
CA TYR A 623 55.97 1.29 52.39
C TYR A 623 56.05 -0.18 52.81
N LYS A 624 56.78 -0.49 53.89
CA LYS A 624 56.99 -1.85 54.39
C LYS A 624 55.70 -2.66 54.52
N THR A 625 54.64 -2.08 55.11
CA THR A 625 53.37 -2.76 55.35
C THR A 625 52.62 -3.03 54.04
N GLU A 626 52.62 -2.08 53.10
CA GLU A 626 52.00 -2.23 51.77
C GLU A 626 52.73 -3.29 50.93
N LEU A 627 54.07 -3.27 50.94
CA LEU A 627 54.90 -4.26 50.27
C LEU A 627 54.68 -5.67 50.84
N GLN A 628 54.55 -5.80 52.16
CA GLN A 628 54.25 -7.07 52.81
C GLN A 628 52.86 -7.61 52.39
N LEU A 629 51.85 -6.74 52.31
CA LEU A 629 50.51 -7.12 51.84
C LEU A 629 50.50 -7.57 50.36
N LEU A 630 51.43 -7.07 49.53
CA LEU A 630 51.62 -7.53 48.16
C LEU A 630 52.38 -8.87 48.06
N GLY A 631 52.94 -9.35 49.18
CA GLY A 631 53.68 -10.61 49.28
C GLY A 631 55.20 -10.47 49.38
N VAL A 632 55.75 -9.25 49.39
CA VAL A 632 57.19 -9.04 49.59
C VAL A 632 57.61 -9.62 50.94
N VAL A 633 58.67 -10.40 50.95
CA VAL A 633 59.18 -11.03 52.17
C VAL A 633 59.89 -9.98 53.02
N VAL A 634 59.40 -9.80 54.24
CA VAL A 634 59.90 -8.85 55.23
C VAL A 634 60.30 -9.65 56.49
N GLY A 635 61.55 -9.53 56.93
CA GLY A 635 62.14 -10.43 57.94
C GLY A 635 62.56 -11.78 57.37
N PHE A 636 63.55 -12.45 57.97
CA PHE A 636 64.06 -13.74 57.49
C PHE A 636 63.05 -14.88 57.71
N ASN A 637 62.29 -14.85 58.81
CA ASN A 637 61.12 -15.69 59.11
C ASN A 637 61.19 -17.17 58.65
N ARG A 638 62.37 -17.80 58.71
CA ARG A 638 62.62 -19.18 58.23
C ARG A 638 62.30 -19.40 56.74
N SER A 639 62.43 -18.36 55.91
CA SER A 639 62.24 -18.41 54.45
C SER A 639 63.41 -19.08 53.71
N TYR A 640 63.81 -20.28 54.17
CA TYR A 640 64.95 -21.04 53.65
C TYR A 640 64.83 -21.38 52.15
N GLN A 641 63.60 -21.55 51.65
CA GLN A 641 63.35 -21.88 50.25
C GLN A 641 63.91 -20.81 49.29
N LEU A 642 63.76 -19.52 49.62
CA LEU A 642 64.30 -18.42 48.81
C LEU A 642 65.83 -18.40 48.78
N VAL A 643 66.48 -18.83 49.87
CA VAL A 643 67.94 -18.96 49.96
C VAL A 643 68.43 -20.11 49.09
N ILE A 644 67.72 -21.25 49.11
CA ILE A 644 68.04 -22.45 48.31
C ILE A 644 67.86 -22.16 46.82
N ASP A 645 66.75 -21.54 46.44
CA ASP A 645 66.41 -21.29 45.03
C ASP A 645 67.39 -20.29 44.37
N ASN A 646 68.00 -19.41 45.17
CA ASN A 646 68.94 -18.39 44.70
C ASN A 646 70.39 -18.66 45.15
N PHE A 647 70.73 -19.89 45.56
CA PHE A 647 72.05 -20.23 46.09
C PHE A 647 73.18 -19.99 45.08
N LYS A 648 74.31 -19.43 45.55
CA LYS A 648 75.52 -19.20 44.75
C LYS A 648 76.25 -20.52 44.55
N TRP A 649 75.97 -21.20 43.45
CA TRP A 649 76.69 -22.42 43.10
C TRP A 649 78.14 -22.10 42.70
N PRO A 650 79.13 -22.82 43.24
CA PRO A 650 80.50 -22.74 42.75
C PRO A 650 80.57 -23.17 41.27
N ALA A 651 81.37 -22.47 40.46
CA ALA A 651 81.41 -22.61 38.99
C ALA A 651 81.65 -24.06 38.47
N TYR A 652 82.17 -24.96 39.32
CA TYR A 652 82.43 -26.36 38.97
C TYR A 652 81.22 -27.31 39.12
N MET A 653 80.07 -26.85 39.65
CA MET A 653 78.85 -27.68 39.82
C MET A 653 77.72 -27.36 38.82
N SER A 654 77.91 -26.41 37.91
CA SER A 654 76.88 -25.95 36.95
C SER A 654 76.57 -26.94 35.80
N SER A 655 77.34 -28.03 35.64
CA SER A 655 77.26 -28.94 34.48
C SER A 655 76.26 -30.10 34.62
N SER A 656 75.57 -30.26 35.76
CA SER A 656 74.77 -31.47 36.04
C SER A 656 73.25 -31.26 36.16
N ARG A 657 72.69 -30.13 35.70
CA ARG A 657 71.23 -29.84 35.81
C ARG A 657 70.42 -29.85 34.51
N SER A 658 70.95 -30.33 33.38
CA SER A 658 70.18 -30.39 32.13
C SER A 658 69.24 -31.60 31.98
N THR A 659 69.05 -32.43 33.01
CA THR A 659 68.10 -33.57 32.96
C THR A 659 67.35 -33.74 34.27
N ALA A 660 66.31 -32.94 34.48
CA ALA A 660 65.06 -33.31 35.17
C ALA A 660 64.23 -32.05 35.47
N ARG A 661 63.20 -31.80 34.63
CA ARG A 661 61.86 -31.30 35.02
C ARG A 661 60.99 -31.18 33.77
N THR A 662 60.05 -32.12 33.65
CA THR A 662 58.75 -31.94 32.97
C THR A 662 57.95 -30.82 33.62
#